data_AF-A0AAD4TM12-F1
#
_entry.id   AF-A0AAD4TM12-F1
#
_cell.length_a   1.000
_cell.length_b   1.000
_cell.length_c   1.000
_cell.angle_alpha   90.00
_cell.angle_beta   90.00
_cell.angle_gamma   90.00
#
_symmetry.space_group_name_H-M   'P 1'
#
loop_
_entity.id
_entity.type
_entity.pdbx_description
1 polymer ?
#
loop_
_entity_poly.entity_id
_entity_poly.type
_entity_poly.pdbx_seq_one_letter_code
_entity_poly.pdbx_strand_id
1 'polypeptide(L)'
;MPAHLLQEEISSSYTTTTTITAPPSRVLQNGGGKLEKTPLYLEEDIRPEMRDDIYDPTYQDKEGPKPKLEYVWRNIILMGLLHLGALYGITLIPTCKIYTFLWVLFYYVISALGITAGVHRLWSHRTYKARLPLRVFLIIANTMAFQNDVFEWSRDHRAHHKFSETDADPHNSRRGFFFSHVGWLLVRKHPAVREKGATLDLSDLRAEKLVMFQRRYYKPGVLLLCFILPTLVPWYLWGETFQNSLFFATFLRYAVVLNATWLVNSAAHMYGYRPYDKTINPRENILVSLGAVGEGFHNYHHTFPYDYSASEYRWHINFTTFFIDCMAAIGLAYDRKKNILSNCSYRHFLDTEKFTQGYFPNFSILRYQHSVRLCASSLRKTLSVNNFLMTGPKAYLIYSSSVAAGAQSGIEECKYQFAWDRWNCPERALQLSSHGGLRGANRETAFVHAISSAGVMYTLTRNCSLGDFDNCGCDDSRNGQLGGQGWLWGGCSDNVGFGEAISKQFVDALETGQDARAAMNLHNNEAGRKAVKGTMKRTCKCHGVSGSCTTQTCWLQLPEFREVGAHLKEKYHAALKVDLLQGAGNSAAGRGAIADTFRSISTRELVHLEDSPDYCLENKTLGLLGTEGRECLRRGRALGRWERRSCRRLCGDCGLAVEERRAETVSSCNCKFHWCCAVRCEQCRRRVTKYFCSRADRPRGGAAHEPGRKP
;
A
#
# COMPACT_ATOMS: atom_id res chain seq x y z
N MET A 1 -51.00 -7.13 59.44
CA MET A 1 -50.00 -7.18 60.52
C MET A 1 -48.70 -6.60 59.99
N PRO A 2 -47.88 -5.92 60.82
CA PRO A 2 -47.62 -4.47 60.64
C PRO A 2 -46.16 -4.15 60.22
N ALA A 3 -45.71 -2.89 60.06
CA ALA A 3 -46.30 -1.56 60.25
C ALA A 3 -45.99 -0.65 59.02
N HIS A 4 -46.68 0.44 58.65
CA HIS A 4 -47.35 1.56 59.35
C HIS A 4 -46.45 2.73 59.82
N LEU A 5 -46.98 3.95 59.63
CA LEU A 5 -46.42 5.31 59.91
C LEU A 5 -45.35 5.77 58.89
N LEU A 6 -45.14 7.06 58.54
CA LEU A 6 -45.84 8.37 58.65
C LEU A 6 -45.08 9.35 57.69
N GLN A 7 -45.51 10.55 57.25
CA GLN A 7 -46.70 11.42 57.42
C GLN A 7 -46.93 12.30 56.13
N GLU A 8 -47.86 13.26 56.20
CA GLU A 8 -48.19 14.38 55.27
C GLU A 8 -46.99 15.25 54.79
N GLU A 9 -46.99 15.90 53.60
CA GLU A 9 -47.83 17.03 53.08
C GLU A 9 -47.64 18.37 53.87
N ILE A 10 -47.75 19.60 53.33
CA ILE A 10 -48.74 20.18 52.38
C ILE A 10 -48.15 21.29 51.46
N SER A 11 -48.66 21.31 50.22
CA SER A 11 -48.88 22.40 49.22
C SER A 11 -48.34 23.84 49.39
N SER A 12 -47.90 24.43 48.26
CA SER A 12 -48.40 25.75 47.82
C SER A 12 -48.41 25.86 46.28
N SER A 13 -49.39 26.57 45.73
CA SER A 13 -49.73 26.68 44.30
C SER A 13 -48.88 27.68 43.50
N TYR A 14 -48.90 27.60 42.15
CA TYR A 14 -49.47 28.65 41.28
C TYR A 14 -49.61 28.20 39.81
N THR A 15 -50.40 28.93 39.01
CA THR A 15 -50.96 28.47 37.73
C THR A 15 -50.31 29.11 36.49
N THR A 16 -50.35 28.36 35.39
CA THR A 16 -49.83 28.61 34.04
C THR A 16 -50.15 29.98 33.40
N THR A 17 -49.19 30.54 32.66
CA THR A 17 -49.41 31.05 31.27
C THR A 17 -48.10 30.96 30.47
N THR A 18 -48.22 30.73 29.17
CA THR A 18 -47.21 30.19 28.26
C THR A 18 -46.06 31.15 27.89
N THR A 19 -44.81 30.65 27.88
CA THR A 19 -43.74 31.21 27.03
C THR A 19 -42.85 30.07 26.51
N ILE A 20 -42.34 30.23 25.28
CA ILE A 20 -41.58 29.18 24.56
C ILE A 20 -40.20 28.99 25.19
N THR A 21 -39.88 27.76 25.59
CA THR A 21 -38.53 27.35 26.01
C THR A 21 -38.05 26.13 25.20
N ALA A 22 -36.82 26.20 24.71
CA ALA A 22 -36.18 25.07 24.03
C ALA A 22 -35.70 24.03 25.06
N PRO A 23 -35.95 22.72 24.86
CA PRO A 23 -35.44 21.68 25.77
C PRO A 23 -33.91 21.63 25.81
N PRO A 24 -33.28 21.21 26.93
CA PRO A 24 -31.83 21.21 27.06
C PRO A 24 -31.12 20.29 26.06
N SER A 25 -29.92 20.69 25.64
CA SER A 25 -29.02 19.88 24.82
C SER A 25 -28.55 18.62 25.57
N ARG A 26 -29.33 17.54 25.47
CA ARG A 26 -28.98 16.23 26.04
C ARG A 26 -27.63 15.75 25.51
N VAL A 27 -26.76 15.34 26.44
CA VAL A 27 -25.53 14.61 26.12
C VAL A 27 -25.91 13.29 25.45
N LEU A 28 -25.62 13.17 24.15
CA LEU A 28 -25.74 11.92 23.41
C LEU A 28 -24.56 11.01 23.76
N GLN A 29 -24.77 10.08 24.69
CA GLN A 29 -24.07 8.81 24.67
C GLN A 29 -24.49 8.05 23.40
N ASN A 30 -23.78 8.28 22.29
CA ASN A 30 -23.91 7.44 21.11
C ASN A 30 -22.99 6.22 21.26
N GLY A 31 -23.56 5.03 21.11
CA GLY A 31 -22.86 3.77 21.29
C GLY A 31 -21.78 3.50 20.24
N GLY A 32 -20.90 2.54 20.55
CA GLY A 32 -19.81 2.13 19.67
C GLY A 32 -20.30 1.44 18.40
N GLY A 33 -20.61 2.21 17.36
CA GLY A 33 -20.52 1.71 15.99
C GLY A 33 -19.09 1.25 15.73
N LYS A 34 -18.89 0.02 15.25
CA LYS A 34 -17.59 -0.39 14.70
C LYS A 34 -17.21 0.60 13.62
N LEU A 35 -16.10 1.32 13.81
CA LEU A 35 -15.53 2.15 12.76
C LEU A 35 -15.18 1.21 11.59
N GLU A 36 -15.86 1.38 10.46
CA GLU A 36 -15.59 0.60 9.27
C GLU A 36 -14.18 0.97 8.80
N LYS A 37 -13.22 0.07 9.06
CA LYS A 37 -11.81 0.24 8.69
C LYS A 37 -11.70 0.22 7.17
N THR A 38 -11.94 1.38 6.56
CA THR A 38 -11.52 1.66 5.19
C THR A 38 -10.01 1.42 5.14
N PRO A 39 -9.50 0.45 4.34
CA PRO A 39 -8.08 0.15 4.33
C PRO A 39 -7.29 1.39 3.92
N LEU A 40 -6.39 1.86 4.77
CA LEU A 40 -5.66 3.13 4.59
C LEU A 40 -4.48 3.01 3.60
N TYR A 41 -4.66 2.18 2.57
CA TYR A 41 -3.74 1.99 1.47
C TYR A 41 -4.54 1.96 0.18
N LEU A 42 -4.31 2.95 -0.69
CA LEU A 42 -4.53 2.73 -2.12
C LEU A 42 -3.31 1.94 -2.62
N GLU A 43 -3.30 0.63 -2.35
CA GLU A 43 -2.38 -0.26 -3.05
C GLU A 43 -2.63 -0.11 -4.55
N GLU A 44 -1.57 0.02 -5.34
CA GLU A 44 -1.69 -0.21 -6.78
C GLU A 44 -2.10 -1.67 -6.96
N ASP A 45 -3.36 -1.90 -7.37
CA ASP A 45 -3.83 -3.24 -7.72
C ASP A 45 -3.09 -3.70 -8.99
N ILE A 46 -1.93 -4.33 -8.77
CA ILE A 46 -1.08 -4.87 -9.83
C ILE A 46 -1.64 -6.18 -10.41
N ARG A 47 -2.75 -6.71 -9.89
CA ARG A 47 -3.40 -7.94 -10.37
C ARG A 47 -4.94 -7.87 -10.27
N PRO A 48 -5.60 -6.92 -10.97
CA PRO A 48 -7.05 -6.76 -10.92
C PRO A 48 -7.81 -7.94 -11.58
N GLU A 49 -7.10 -8.76 -12.36
CA GLU A 49 -7.62 -9.94 -13.05
C GLU A 49 -7.89 -11.15 -12.14
N MET A 50 -7.50 -11.11 -10.85
CA MET A 50 -7.72 -12.21 -9.90
C MET A 50 -7.75 -11.68 -8.46
N ARG A 51 -8.80 -12.01 -7.69
CA ARG A 51 -9.01 -11.55 -6.30
C ARG A 51 -9.53 -12.63 -5.33
N ASP A 52 -9.78 -13.85 -5.78
CA ASP A 52 -10.35 -14.94 -4.95
C ASP A 52 -9.34 -15.65 -4.02
N ASP A 53 -8.14 -15.09 -3.91
CA ASP A 53 -7.04 -15.47 -3.03
C ASP A 53 -6.57 -14.28 -2.16
N ILE A 54 -7.32 -13.17 -2.14
CA ILE A 54 -7.14 -12.09 -1.16
C ILE A 54 -7.85 -12.52 0.12
N TYR A 55 -7.18 -12.39 1.26
CA TYR A 55 -7.72 -12.74 2.59
C TYR A 55 -8.98 -11.93 2.93
N ASP A 56 -10.03 -12.60 3.41
CA ASP A 56 -11.30 -12.00 3.83
C ASP A 56 -11.40 -11.97 5.38
N PRO A 57 -10.96 -10.89 6.05
CA PRO A 57 -11.04 -10.76 7.50
C PRO A 57 -12.47 -10.58 8.03
N THR A 58 -13.48 -10.50 7.16
CA THR A 58 -14.89 -10.39 7.58
C THR A 58 -15.51 -11.75 7.88
N TYR A 59 -14.97 -12.84 7.33
CA TYR A 59 -15.42 -14.19 7.61
C TYR A 59 -14.76 -14.78 8.87
N GLN A 60 -15.57 -15.36 9.74
CA GLN A 60 -15.15 -16.05 10.96
C GLN A 60 -15.98 -17.31 11.16
N ASP A 61 -15.44 -18.26 11.95
CA ASP A 61 -16.18 -19.47 12.33
C ASP A 61 -17.47 -19.12 13.09
N LYS A 62 -18.56 -19.82 12.78
CA LYS A 62 -19.80 -19.76 13.57
C LYS A 62 -19.54 -20.35 14.96
N GLU A 63 -19.92 -19.63 16.01
CA GLU A 63 -19.84 -20.15 17.39
C GLU A 63 -20.77 -21.36 17.57
N GLY A 64 -20.25 -22.41 18.22
CA GLY A 64 -20.99 -23.65 18.46
C GLY A 64 -20.11 -24.91 18.46
N PRO A 65 -20.70 -26.09 18.72
CA PRO A 65 -19.98 -27.35 18.71
C PRO A 65 -19.59 -27.74 17.27
N LYS A 66 -18.28 -27.84 17.01
CA LYS A 66 -17.75 -28.26 15.70
C LYS A 66 -18.09 -29.75 15.45
N PRO A 67 -18.46 -30.14 14.22
CA PRO A 67 -18.79 -31.54 13.91
C PRO A 67 -17.58 -32.46 14.08
N LYS A 68 -17.85 -33.72 14.47
CA LYS A 68 -16.82 -34.77 14.59
C LYS A 68 -16.18 -35.07 13.23
N LEU A 69 -14.91 -35.47 13.24
CA LEU A 69 -14.18 -35.83 12.03
C LEU A 69 -14.64 -37.19 11.49
N GLU A 70 -15.12 -37.22 10.25
CA GLU A 70 -15.42 -38.47 9.52
C GLU A 70 -14.15 -39.01 8.85
N TYR A 71 -13.70 -40.21 9.24
CA TYR A 71 -12.47 -40.81 8.72
C TYR A 71 -12.66 -41.47 7.35
N VAL A 72 -11.68 -41.29 6.46
CA VAL A 72 -11.65 -41.88 5.12
C VAL A 72 -10.62 -43.01 5.11
N TRP A 73 -11.02 -44.18 5.63
CA TRP A 73 -10.14 -45.34 5.84
C TRP A 73 -9.29 -45.75 4.61
N ARG A 74 -9.83 -45.63 3.40
CA ARG A 74 -9.07 -45.88 2.16
C ARG A 74 -7.84 -44.96 2.05
N ASN A 75 -7.98 -43.68 2.40
CA ASN A 75 -6.88 -42.73 2.36
C ASN A 75 -5.88 -42.99 3.50
N ILE A 76 -6.38 -43.34 4.70
CA ILE A 76 -5.53 -43.74 5.85
C ILE A 76 -4.64 -44.93 5.48
N ILE A 77 -5.21 -46.01 4.94
CA ILE A 77 -4.48 -47.23 4.56
C ILE A 77 -3.47 -46.94 3.45
N LEU A 78 -3.87 -46.25 2.37
CA LEU A 78 -2.96 -45.92 1.26
C LEU A 78 -1.82 -44.99 1.71
N MET A 79 -2.09 -44.05 2.61
CA MET A 79 -1.06 -43.15 3.13
C MET A 79 -0.08 -43.87 4.05
N GLY A 80 -0.56 -44.77 4.91
CA GLY A 80 0.29 -45.63 5.74
C GLY A 80 1.18 -46.53 4.90
N LEU A 81 0.62 -47.23 3.90
CA LEU A 81 1.38 -48.08 2.99
C LEU A 81 2.45 -47.32 2.18
N LEU A 82 2.15 -46.10 1.72
CA LEU A 82 3.13 -45.24 1.05
C LEU A 82 4.30 -44.90 1.97
N HIS A 83 4.04 -44.53 3.23
CA HIS A 83 5.10 -44.14 4.17
C HIS A 83 5.90 -45.35 4.67
N LEU A 84 5.28 -46.53 4.84
CA LEU A 84 6.00 -47.79 5.09
C LEU A 84 6.91 -48.16 3.90
N GLY A 85 6.42 -48.02 2.67
CA GLY A 85 7.23 -48.20 1.46
C GLY A 85 8.39 -47.18 1.37
N ALA A 86 8.15 -45.93 1.75
CA ALA A 86 9.19 -44.90 1.82
C ALA A 86 10.26 -45.22 2.87
N LEU A 87 9.87 -45.66 4.07
CA LEU A 87 10.80 -46.11 5.13
C LEU A 87 11.65 -47.30 4.66
N TYR A 88 11.08 -48.26 3.95
CA TYR A 88 11.84 -49.34 3.33
C TYR A 88 12.75 -48.85 2.20
N GLY A 89 12.32 -47.85 1.43
CA GLY A 89 13.15 -47.14 0.47
C GLY A 89 14.41 -46.52 1.08
N ILE A 90 14.35 -46.06 2.34
CA ILE A 90 15.52 -45.51 3.06
C ILE A 90 16.56 -46.61 3.33
N THR A 91 16.15 -47.83 3.70
CA THR A 91 17.11 -48.93 3.97
C THR A 91 17.81 -49.44 2.71
N LEU A 92 17.25 -49.15 1.53
CA LEU A 92 17.82 -49.51 0.22
C LEU A 92 18.78 -48.45 -0.34
N ILE A 93 18.85 -47.24 0.24
CA ILE A 93 19.72 -46.15 -0.24
C ILE A 93 21.19 -46.60 -0.46
N PRO A 94 21.84 -47.35 0.44
CA PRO A 94 23.24 -47.75 0.26
C PRO A 94 23.49 -48.73 -0.90
N THR A 95 22.44 -49.36 -1.46
CA THR A 95 22.56 -50.32 -2.58
C THR A 95 22.17 -49.73 -3.93
N CYS A 96 21.72 -48.46 -3.96
CA CYS A 96 21.26 -47.80 -5.19
C CYS A 96 22.44 -47.28 -6.03
N LYS A 97 22.29 -47.33 -7.36
CA LYS A 97 23.27 -46.80 -8.32
C LYS A 97 23.24 -45.27 -8.35
N ILE A 98 24.39 -44.64 -8.61
CA ILE A 98 24.52 -43.16 -8.65
C ILE A 98 23.54 -42.48 -9.62
N TYR A 99 23.26 -43.09 -10.77
CA TYR A 99 22.26 -42.57 -11.72
C TYR A 99 20.83 -42.58 -11.14
N THR A 100 20.50 -43.51 -10.23
CA THR A 100 19.22 -43.55 -9.52
C THR A 100 19.07 -42.37 -8.55
N PHE A 101 20.16 -41.92 -7.90
CA PHE A 101 20.15 -40.68 -7.10
C PHE A 101 19.94 -39.43 -7.97
N LEU A 102 20.65 -39.34 -9.09
CA LEU A 102 20.49 -38.21 -10.03
C LEU A 102 19.07 -38.17 -10.63
N TRP A 103 18.51 -39.34 -10.95
CA TRP A 103 17.12 -39.49 -11.38
C TRP A 103 16.13 -39.06 -10.31
N VAL A 104 16.31 -39.48 -9.05
CA VAL A 104 15.48 -39.04 -7.91
C VAL A 104 15.52 -37.52 -7.75
N LEU A 105 16.71 -36.91 -7.78
CA LEU A 105 16.87 -35.46 -7.66
C LEU A 105 16.19 -34.72 -8.81
N PHE A 106 16.36 -35.20 -10.05
CA PHE A 106 15.66 -34.66 -11.21
C PHE A 106 14.13 -34.78 -11.05
N TYR A 107 13.62 -35.97 -10.74
CA TYR A 107 12.18 -36.20 -10.57
C TYR A 107 11.59 -35.37 -9.43
N TYR A 108 12.33 -35.18 -8.34
CA TYR A 108 11.97 -34.31 -7.23
C TYR A 108 11.82 -32.86 -7.69
N VAL A 109 12.87 -32.29 -8.31
CA VAL A 109 12.89 -30.88 -8.75
C VAL A 109 11.82 -30.60 -9.80
N ILE A 110 11.62 -31.48 -10.78
CA ILE A 110 10.58 -31.31 -11.80
C ILE A 110 9.18 -31.40 -11.14
N SER A 111 8.93 -32.40 -10.28
CA SER A 111 7.65 -32.50 -9.56
C SER A 111 7.37 -31.26 -8.71
N ALA A 112 8.39 -30.75 -8.00
CA ALA A 112 8.30 -29.55 -7.19
C ALA A 112 7.95 -28.31 -8.04
N LEU A 113 8.61 -28.08 -9.18
CA LEU A 113 8.25 -26.99 -10.11
C LEU A 113 6.81 -27.11 -10.65
N GLY A 114 6.31 -28.34 -10.83
CA GLY A 114 4.90 -28.60 -11.17
C GLY A 114 3.91 -28.19 -10.08
N ILE A 115 4.33 -28.19 -8.82
CA ILE A 115 3.57 -27.60 -7.72
C ILE A 115 3.76 -26.08 -7.70
N THR A 116 5.01 -25.60 -7.57
CA THR A 116 5.33 -24.22 -7.22
C THR A 116 5.16 -23.24 -8.39
N ALA A 117 5.94 -23.41 -9.46
CA ALA A 117 5.80 -22.58 -10.67
C ALA A 117 4.49 -22.86 -11.42
N GLY A 118 3.97 -24.08 -11.29
CA GLY A 118 2.70 -24.54 -11.87
C GLY A 118 1.47 -24.18 -11.04
N VAL A 119 0.91 -25.15 -10.31
CA VAL A 119 -0.44 -25.04 -9.73
C VAL A 119 -0.58 -23.90 -8.73
N HIS A 120 0.48 -23.61 -7.97
CA HIS A 120 0.54 -22.52 -7.03
C HIS A 120 0.61 -21.16 -7.75
N ARG A 121 1.80 -20.71 -8.18
CA ARG A 121 2.01 -19.32 -8.60
C ARG A 121 1.36 -18.96 -9.95
N LEU A 122 1.22 -19.90 -10.89
CA LEU A 122 0.61 -19.66 -12.20
C LEU A 122 -0.91 -19.82 -12.19
N TRP A 123 -1.42 -20.97 -11.72
CA TRP A 123 -2.85 -21.30 -11.84
C TRP A 123 -3.71 -20.83 -10.65
N SER A 124 -3.23 -20.96 -9.42
CA SER A 124 -4.00 -20.48 -8.25
C SER A 124 -4.01 -18.96 -8.19
N HIS A 125 -2.84 -18.32 -8.33
CA HIS A 125 -2.65 -16.89 -8.07
C HIS A 125 -2.50 -15.98 -9.31
N ARG A 126 -2.34 -16.53 -10.54
CA ARG A 126 -2.16 -15.72 -11.78
C ARG A 126 -1.05 -14.64 -11.69
N THR A 127 0.01 -14.92 -10.93
CA THR A 127 1.11 -13.96 -10.67
C THR A 127 2.00 -13.67 -11.88
N TYR A 128 1.98 -14.56 -12.87
CA TYR A 128 2.64 -14.37 -14.17
C TYR A 128 1.84 -15.07 -15.28
N LYS A 129 2.18 -14.76 -16.55
CA LYS A 129 1.56 -15.39 -17.73
C LYS A 129 2.57 -16.27 -18.47
N ALA A 130 2.12 -17.45 -18.88
CA ALA A 130 2.94 -18.49 -19.50
C ALA A 130 2.45 -18.87 -20.91
N ARG A 131 3.37 -19.06 -21.85
CA ARG A 131 3.09 -19.59 -23.19
C ARG A 131 2.85 -21.12 -23.14
N LEU A 132 2.25 -21.66 -24.20
CA LEU A 132 1.80 -23.06 -24.25
C LEU A 132 2.90 -24.09 -23.93
N PRO A 133 4.16 -23.99 -24.44
CA PRO A 133 5.19 -24.99 -24.13
C PRO A 133 5.49 -25.12 -22.64
N LEU A 134 5.61 -23.98 -21.94
CA LEU A 134 5.82 -23.94 -20.49
C LEU A 134 4.61 -24.49 -19.72
N ARG A 135 3.38 -24.18 -20.16
CA ARG A 135 2.16 -24.72 -19.54
C ARG A 135 2.02 -26.23 -19.72
N VAL A 136 2.43 -26.77 -20.87
CA VAL A 136 2.49 -28.23 -21.11
C VAL A 136 3.54 -28.88 -20.21
N PHE A 137 4.75 -28.31 -20.12
CA PHE A 137 5.77 -28.78 -19.17
C PHE A 137 5.26 -28.77 -17.72
N LEU A 138 4.72 -27.65 -17.25
CA LEU A 138 4.26 -27.49 -15.86
C LEU A 138 3.09 -28.42 -15.51
N ILE A 139 2.20 -28.75 -16.45
CA ILE A 139 1.08 -29.66 -16.15
C ILE A 139 1.47 -31.14 -16.18
N ILE A 140 2.47 -31.52 -16.99
CA ILE A 140 3.12 -32.83 -16.92
C ILE A 140 3.84 -32.96 -15.57
N ALA A 141 4.64 -31.96 -15.20
CA ALA A 141 5.33 -31.87 -13.92
C ALA A 141 4.38 -31.94 -12.71
N ASN A 142 3.25 -31.22 -12.75
CA ASN A 142 2.21 -31.30 -11.72
C ASN A 142 1.61 -32.72 -11.60
N THR A 143 1.46 -33.42 -12.73
CA THR A 143 0.95 -34.80 -12.76
C THR A 143 1.98 -35.81 -12.23
N MET A 144 3.29 -35.54 -12.34
CA MET A 144 4.35 -36.32 -11.66
C MET A 144 4.30 -36.16 -10.13
N ALA A 145 3.82 -35.02 -9.63
CA ALA A 145 3.73 -34.70 -8.21
C ALA A 145 2.48 -35.26 -7.48
N PHE A 146 1.43 -35.62 -8.23
CA PHE A 146 0.21 -36.32 -7.74
C PHE A 146 -0.52 -35.66 -6.54
N GLN A 147 -0.67 -34.33 -6.50
CA GLN A 147 -1.37 -33.61 -5.42
C GLN A 147 -2.83 -33.24 -5.74
N ASN A 148 -3.56 -34.13 -6.43
CA ASN A 148 -4.77 -33.84 -7.21
C ASN A 148 -4.52 -32.94 -8.44
N ASP A 149 -5.50 -32.85 -9.35
CA ASP A 149 -5.39 -32.04 -10.56
C ASP A 149 -5.44 -30.53 -10.27
N VAL A 150 -4.91 -29.74 -11.21
CA VAL A 150 -4.75 -28.28 -11.07
C VAL A 150 -6.05 -27.57 -10.64
N PHE A 151 -7.21 -28.00 -11.12
CA PHE A 151 -8.49 -27.37 -10.74
C PHE A 151 -8.91 -27.67 -9.29
N GLU A 152 -8.68 -28.89 -8.80
CA GLU A 152 -8.98 -29.28 -7.42
C GLU A 152 -8.06 -28.53 -6.43
N TRP A 153 -6.75 -28.54 -6.69
CA TRP A 153 -5.73 -27.89 -5.87
C TRP A 153 -5.91 -26.37 -5.86
N SER A 154 -6.09 -25.72 -7.01
CA SER A 154 -6.28 -24.26 -7.06
C SER A 154 -7.57 -23.78 -6.41
N ARG A 155 -8.66 -24.55 -6.43
CA ARG A 155 -9.86 -24.23 -5.64
C ARG A 155 -9.57 -24.30 -4.14
N ASP A 156 -8.95 -25.39 -3.70
CA ASP A 156 -8.63 -25.59 -2.29
C ASP A 156 -7.66 -24.52 -1.78
N HIS A 157 -6.68 -24.12 -2.60
CA HIS A 157 -5.69 -23.12 -2.22
C HIS A 157 -6.23 -21.67 -2.26
N ARG A 158 -7.10 -21.33 -3.22
CA ARG A 158 -7.86 -20.06 -3.19
C ARG A 158 -8.72 -19.97 -1.91
N ALA A 159 -9.38 -21.08 -1.52
CA ALA A 159 -10.14 -21.15 -0.26
C ALA A 159 -9.26 -20.99 0.99
N HIS A 160 -8.08 -21.63 1.00
CA HIS A 160 -7.09 -21.51 2.07
C HIS A 160 -6.61 -20.07 2.26
N HIS A 161 -6.27 -19.35 1.18
CA HIS A 161 -5.90 -17.93 1.28
C HIS A 161 -7.07 -17.05 1.75
N LYS A 162 -8.22 -17.17 1.08
CA LYS A 162 -9.37 -16.28 1.33
C LYS A 162 -9.95 -16.45 2.73
N PHE A 163 -9.93 -17.67 3.27
CA PHE A 163 -10.54 -18.02 4.57
C PHE A 163 -9.54 -18.69 5.53
N SER A 164 -8.27 -18.29 5.47
CA SER A 164 -7.17 -18.83 6.30
C SER A 164 -7.54 -18.85 7.79
N GLU A 165 -7.08 -19.85 8.54
CA GLU A 165 -7.35 -19.99 9.98
C GLU A 165 -8.84 -20.19 10.37
N THR A 166 -9.71 -20.58 9.43
CA THR A 166 -11.13 -20.90 9.66
C THR A 166 -11.49 -22.33 9.28
N ASP A 167 -12.68 -22.80 9.63
CA ASP A 167 -13.22 -24.08 9.17
C ASP A 167 -13.67 -24.11 7.69
N ALA A 168 -13.42 -23.02 6.94
CA ALA A 168 -13.47 -23.01 5.47
C ALA A 168 -12.08 -23.20 4.82
N ASP A 169 -10.98 -23.08 5.57
CA ASP A 169 -9.64 -23.50 5.15
C ASP A 169 -9.57 -25.04 5.10
N PRO A 170 -9.23 -25.66 3.94
CA PRO A 170 -9.11 -27.11 3.81
C PRO A 170 -8.12 -27.75 4.78
N HIS A 171 -7.07 -27.04 5.21
CA HIS A 171 -5.99 -27.54 6.06
C HIS A 171 -5.75 -26.67 7.31
N ASN A 172 -6.81 -26.00 7.80
CA ASN A 172 -6.86 -25.12 8.97
C ASN A 172 -5.80 -25.41 10.06
N SER A 173 -4.78 -24.55 10.13
CA SER A 173 -3.66 -24.61 11.08
C SER A 173 -4.09 -24.71 12.55
N ARG A 174 -5.23 -24.11 12.93
CA ARG A 174 -5.77 -24.10 14.31
C ARG A 174 -6.26 -25.48 14.78
N ARG A 175 -6.37 -26.46 13.87
CA ARG A 175 -6.64 -27.87 14.20
C ARG A 175 -5.37 -28.66 14.54
N GLY A 176 -4.21 -27.99 14.60
CA GLY A 176 -2.93 -28.54 15.07
C GLY A 176 -2.11 -29.20 13.96
N PHE A 177 -0.79 -29.28 14.19
CA PHE A 177 0.21 -29.63 13.17
C PHE A 177 -0.18 -30.85 12.32
N PHE A 178 -0.58 -31.95 12.95
CA PHE A 178 -0.95 -33.19 12.26
C PHE A 178 -2.13 -32.99 11.29
N PHE A 179 -3.16 -32.21 11.67
CA PHE A 179 -4.30 -31.93 10.80
C PHE A 179 -3.87 -31.15 9.57
N SER A 180 -3.15 -30.04 9.76
CA SER A 180 -2.65 -29.18 8.67
C SER A 180 -1.66 -29.88 7.74
N HIS A 181 -0.87 -30.82 8.28
CA HIS A 181 0.15 -31.53 7.52
C HIS A 181 -0.48 -32.62 6.64
N VAL A 182 -1.15 -33.61 7.24
CA VAL A 182 -1.67 -34.78 6.52
C VAL A 182 -3.10 -35.17 6.92
N GLY A 183 -3.51 -34.91 8.17
CA GLY A 183 -4.79 -35.35 8.71
C GLY A 183 -6.00 -34.85 7.91
N TRP A 184 -5.93 -33.67 7.30
CA TRP A 184 -6.98 -33.15 6.42
C TRP A 184 -7.26 -34.02 5.17
N LEU A 185 -6.25 -34.77 4.68
CA LEU A 185 -6.39 -35.72 3.56
C LEU A 185 -7.00 -37.07 4.01
N LEU A 186 -6.99 -37.34 5.32
CA LEU A 186 -7.42 -38.61 5.92
C LEU A 186 -8.89 -38.57 6.37
N VAL A 187 -9.54 -37.42 6.29
CA VAL A 187 -10.91 -37.17 6.78
C VAL A 187 -11.77 -36.50 5.70
N ARG A 188 -13.08 -36.35 5.96
CA ARG A 188 -13.93 -35.50 5.12
C ARG A 188 -13.65 -34.01 5.41
N LYS A 189 -13.45 -33.23 4.33
CA LYS A 189 -13.43 -31.75 4.38
C LYS A 189 -14.69 -31.24 5.09
N HIS A 190 -14.51 -30.28 5.99
CA HIS A 190 -15.59 -29.65 6.74
C HIS A 190 -16.63 -28.98 5.80
N PRO A 191 -17.94 -28.94 6.14
CA PRO A 191 -18.97 -28.38 5.25
C PRO A 191 -18.70 -26.96 4.76
N ALA A 192 -18.14 -26.09 5.61
CA ALA A 192 -17.84 -24.71 5.24
C ALA A 192 -16.78 -24.61 4.13
N VAL A 193 -15.85 -25.57 4.00
CA VAL A 193 -14.90 -25.66 2.87
C VAL A 193 -15.64 -25.84 1.53
N ARG A 194 -16.76 -26.57 1.53
CA ARG A 194 -17.61 -26.75 0.33
C ARG A 194 -18.50 -25.54 0.08
N GLU A 195 -19.13 -25.01 1.13
CA GLU A 195 -19.98 -23.82 1.08
C GLU A 195 -19.22 -22.61 0.53
N LYS A 196 -18.08 -22.27 1.16
CA LYS A 196 -17.24 -21.14 0.76
C LYS A 196 -16.42 -21.41 -0.49
N GLY A 197 -15.91 -22.63 -0.69
CA GLY A 197 -15.22 -23.04 -1.91
C GLY A 197 -16.09 -22.98 -3.18
N ALA A 198 -17.42 -22.96 -3.04
CA ALA A 198 -18.36 -22.73 -4.14
C ALA A 198 -18.59 -21.23 -4.46
N THR A 199 -18.19 -20.32 -3.57
CA THR A 199 -18.31 -18.85 -3.77
C THR A 199 -17.11 -18.22 -4.49
N LEU A 200 -16.04 -18.99 -4.71
CA LEU A 200 -14.83 -18.57 -5.42
C LEU A 200 -15.07 -18.67 -6.93
N ASP A 201 -14.61 -17.68 -7.70
CA ASP A 201 -14.52 -17.88 -9.14
C ASP A 201 -13.34 -18.78 -9.52
N LEU A 202 -13.61 -19.63 -10.50
CA LEU A 202 -12.72 -20.58 -11.15
C LEU A 202 -12.96 -20.59 -12.67
N SER A 203 -13.68 -19.59 -13.22
CA SER A 203 -14.01 -19.47 -14.64
C SER A 203 -12.74 -19.47 -15.50
N ASP A 204 -11.68 -18.83 -15.02
CA ASP A 204 -10.35 -18.79 -15.61
C ASP A 204 -9.74 -20.19 -15.79
N LEU A 205 -9.93 -21.09 -14.81
CA LEU A 205 -9.45 -22.48 -14.88
C LEU A 205 -10.38 -23.36 -15.73
N ARG A 206 -11.71 -23.12 -15.69
CA ARG A 206 -12.69 -23.83 -16.54
C ARG A 206 -12.49 -23.52 -18.03
N ALA A 207 -12.17 -22.27 -18.36
CA ALA A 207 -11.84 -21.84 -19.73
C ALA A 207 -10.49 -22.41 -20.21
N GLU A 208 -9.59 -22.77 -19.30
CA GLU A 208 -8.25 -23.22 -19.65
C GLU A 208 -8.22 -24.69 -20.09
N LYS A 209 -8.44 -24.92 -21.40
CA LYS A 209 -8.52 -26.25 -22.04
C LYS A 209 -7.48 -27.28 -21.57
N LEU A 210 -6.23 -26.85 -21.31
CA LEU A 210 -5.15 -27.73 -20.84
C LEU A 210 -5.38 -28.23 -19.40
N VAL A 211 -5.88 -27.38 -18.51
CA VAL A 211 -6.25 -27.73 -17.13
C VAL A 211 -7.42 -28.72 -17.14
N MET A 212 -8.44 -28.47 -17.97
CA MET A 212 -9.57 -29.38 -18.15
C MET A 212 -9.17 -30.72 -18.79
N PHE A 213 -8.17 -30.72 -19.69
CA PHE A 213 -7.58 -31.94 -20.24
C PHE A 213 -6.88 -32.77 -19.15
N GLN A 214 -6.03 -32.14 -18.32
CA GLN A 214 -5.38 -32.84 -17.20
C GLN A 214 -6.42 -33.43 -16.26
N ARG A 215 -7.44 -32.66 -15.85
CA ARG A 215 -8.54 -33.14 -14.98
C ARG A 215 -9.27 -34.35 -15.58
N ARG A 216 -9.53 -34.36 -16.90
CA ARG A 216 -10.19 -35.48 -17.60
C ARG A 216 -9.34 -36.75 -17.62
N TYR A 217 -8.02 -36.63 -17.80
CA TYR A 217 -7.10 -37.77 -17.94
C TYR A 217 -6.20 -38.01 -16.71
N TYR A 218 -6.57 -37.43 -15.56
CA TYR A 218 -5.70 -37.38 -14.39
C TYR A 218 -5.31 -38.78 -13.86
N LYS A 219 -6.25 -39.72 -13.79
CA LYS A 219 -5.99 -41.07 -13.23
C LYS A 219 -4.95 -41.87 -14.06
N PRO A 220 -5.09 -42.02 -15.40
CA PRO A 220 -4.00 -42.56 -16.22
C PRO A 220 -2.70 -41.77 -16.11
N GLY A 221 -2.80 -40.43 -16.09
CA GLY A 221 -1.66 -39.52 -16.02
C GLY A 221 -0.78 -39.76 -14.78
N VAL A 222 -1.36 -39.81 -13.58
CA VAL A 222 -0.59 -40.04 -12.34
C VAL A 222 -0.07 -41.46 -12.23
N LEU A 223 -0.79 -42.47 -12.73
CA LEU A 223 -0.27 -43.85 -12.76
C LEU A 223 0.98 -43.93 -13.64
N LEU A 224 0.93 -43.34 -14.84
CA LEU A 224 2.08 -43.30 -15.74
C LEU A 224 3.23 -42.46 -15.18
N LEU A 225 2.98 -41.21 -14.80
CA LEU A 225 4.01 -40.22 -14.50
C LEU A 225 4.49 -40.21 -13.05
N CYS A 226 3.66 -40.62 -12.08
CA CYS A 226 4.07 -40.65 -10.67
C CYS A 226 4.62 -42.03 -10.24
N PHE A 227 4.24 -43.13 -10.90
CA PHE A 227 4.61 -44.49 -10.48
C PHE A 227 5.34 -45.31 -11.56
N ILE A 228 4.77 -45.45 -12.76
CA ILE A 228 5.32 -46.37 -13.77
C ILE A 228 6.64 -45.82 -14.32
N LEU A 229 6.64 -44.62 -14.91
CA LEU A 229 7.83 -44.03 -15.54
C LEU A 229 9.02 -43.86 -14.58
N PRO A 230 8.88 -43.35 -13.34
CA PRO A 230 10.02 -43.26 -12.42
C PRO A 230 10.55 -44.62 -11.93
N THR A 231 9.76 -45.70 -12.00
CA THR A 231 10.19 -47.07 -11.66
C THR A 231 10.85 -47.78 -12.85
N LEU A 232 10.29 -47.65 -14.05
CA LEU A 232 10.80 -48.39 -15.22
C LEU A 232 12.09 -47.78 -15.78
N VAL A 233 12.27 -46.46 -15.71
CA VAL A 233 13.46 -45.81 -16.29
C VAL A 233 14.77 -46.27 -15.63
N PRO A 234 14.93 -46.28 -14.29
CA PRO A 234 16.17 -46.78 -13.67
C PRO A 234 16.42 -48.27 -13.91
N TRP A 235 15.35 -49.06 -13.89
CA TRP A 235 15.41 -50.50 -14.11
C TRP A 235 15.92 -50.85 -15.52
N TYR A 236 15.39 -50.19 -16.57
CA TYR A 236 15.77 -50.47 -17.95
C TYR A 236 17.01 -49.72 -18.45
N LEU A 237 17.21 -48.44 -18.08
CA LEU A 237 18.26 -47.62 -18.72
C LEU A 237 19.66 -47.78 -18.10
N TRP A 238 19.77 -48.15 -16.82
CA TRP A 238 21.06 -48.40 -16.17
C TRP A 238 21.08 -49.65 -15.27
N GLY A 239 20.07 -50.52 -15.41
CA GLY A 239 20.00 -51.82 -14.73
C GLY A 239 19.95 -51.68 -13.21
N GLU A 240 19.28 -50.66 -12.67
CA GLU A 240 18.93 -50.62 -11.25
C GLU A 240 18.00 -51.80 -10.91
N THR A 241 17.99 -52.28 -9.67
CA THR A 241 17.02 -53.34 -9.31
C THR A 241 15.59 -52.77 -9.37
N PHE A 242 14.60 -53.59 -9.78
CA PHE A 242 13.20 -53.17 -9.78
C PHE A 242 12.75 -52.72 -8.37
N GLN A 243 13.24 -53.40 -7.33
CA GLN A 243 12.99 -53.08 -5.93
C GLN A 243 13.52 -51.69 -5.53
N ASN A 244 14.79 -51.38 -5.83
CA ASN A 244 15.36 -50.05 -5.59
C ASN A 244 14.60 -48.98 -6.40
N SER A 245 14.30 -49.27 -7.66
CA SER A 245 13.54 -48.36 -8.53
C SER A 245 12.14 -48.05 -7.98
N LEU A 246 11.45 -49.05 -7.42
CA LEU A 246 10.10 -48.88 -6.87
C LEU A 246 10.13 -48.18 -5.50
N PHE A 247 10.95 -48.65 -4.56
CA PHE A 247 10.91 -48.16 -3.18
C PHE A 247 11.71 -46.86 -2.98
N PHE A 248 12.90 -46.72 -3.58
CA PHE A 248 13.69 -45.49 -3.51
C PHE A 248 13.23 -44.47 -4.57
N ALA A 249 13.29 -44.83 -5.85
CA ALA A 249 13.03 -43.85 -6.92
C ALA A 249 11.55 -43.46 -7.11
N THR A 250 10.63 -44.35 -6.73
CA THR A 250 9.19 -44.08 -6.76
C THR A 250 8.62 -43.71 -5.39
N PHE A 251 8.55 -44.62 -4.41
CA PHE A 251 7.81 -44.38 -3.17
C PHE A 251 8.47 -43.36 -2.24
N LEU A 252 9.76 -43.48 -1.90
CA LEU A 252 10.43 -42.51 -1.04
C LEU A 252 10.44 -41.12 -1.70
N ARG A 253 10.85 -41.02 -2.96
CA ARG A 253 10.82 -39.76 -3.73
C ARG A 253 9.43 -39.11 -3.71
N TYR A 254 8.35 -39.86 -3.90
CA TYR A 254 6.99 -39.31 -3.82
C TYR A 254 6.62 -38.87 -2.40
N ALA A 255 6.90 -39.68 -1.38
CA ALA A 255 6.64 -39.32 0.01
C ALA A 255 7.41 -38.06 0.44
N VAL A 256 8.66 -37.87 0.00
CA VAL A 256 9.44 -36.67 0.29
C VAL A 256 8.85 -35.43 -0.40
N VAL A 257 8.40 -35.52 -1.66
CA VAL A 257 7.68 -34.41 -2.35
C VAL A 257 6.41 -34.02 -1.58
N LEU A 258 5.62 -35.00 -1.11
CA LEU A 258 4.43 -34.76 -0.32
C LEU A 258 4.76 -34.04 1.00
N ASN A 259 5.62 -34.63 1.83
CA ASN A 259 5.95 -34.08 3.15
C ASN A 259 6.62 -32.70 3.04
N ALA A 260 7.50 -32.47 2.05
CA ALA A 260 8.10 -31.17 1.80
C ALA A 260 7.05 -30.10 1.44
N THR A 261 6.00 -30.47 0.70
CA THR A 261 4.88 -29.55 0.42
C THR A 261 4.02 -29.32 1.66
N TRP A 262 3.68 -30.38 2.39
CA TRP A 262 2.84 -30.30 3.60
C TRP A 262 3.51 -29.56 4.78
N LEU A 263 4.85 -29.43 4.77
CA LEU A 263 5.57 -28.55 5.69
C LEU A 263 5.25 -27.05 5.47
N VAL A 264 4.80 -26.65 4.28
CA VAL A 264 4.26 -25.30 4.06
C VAL A 264 3.00 -25.13 4.90
N ASN A 265 1.99 -25.98 4.68
CA ASN A 265 0.70 -25.93 5.35
C ASN A 265 0.79 -26.06 6.89
N SER A 266 1.76 -26.82 7.42
CA SER A 266 1.90 -27.03 8.87
C SER A 266 3.04 -26.22 9.51
N ALA A 267 4.29 -26.44 9.10
CA ALA A 267 5.44 -25.80 9.74
C ALA A 267 5.50 -24.31 9.43
N ALA A 268 5.19 -23.90 8.18
CA ALA A 268 5.14 -22.48 7.82
C ALA A 268 3.85 -21.76 8.26
N HIS A 269 2.92 -22.40 8.98
CA HIS A 269 1.87 -21.70 9.77
C HIS A 269 2.21 -21.58 11.27
N MET A 270 3.22 -22.30 11.77
CA MET A 270 3.44 -22.48 13.22
C MET A 270 4.84 -22.03 13.68
N TYR A 271 5.88 -22.30 12.88
CA TYR A 271 7.28 -22.16 13.28
C TYR A 271 8.02 -21.21 12.32
N GLY A 272 8.40 -20.04 12.82
CA GLY A 272 9.14 -19.03 12.07
C GLY A 272 8.72 -17.60 12.41
N TYR A 273 9.25 -16.64 11.66
CA TYR A 273 9.08 -15.20 11.90
C TYR A 273 7.87 -14.62 11.15
N ARG A 274 7.39 -13.45 11.61
CA ARG A 274 6.32 -12.66 10.95
C ARG A 274 6.75 -11.22 10.72
N PRO A 275 7.59 -10.94 9.71
CA PRO A 275 8.10 -9.60 9.46
C PRO A 275 7.16 -8.70 8.62
N TYR A 276 6.21 -9.27 7.87
CA TYR A 276 5.32 -8.50 6.99
C TYR A 276 3.96 -8.24 7.64
N ASP A 277 3.29 -9.29 8.13
CA ASP A 277 2.07 -9.17 8.92
C ASP A 277 2.14 -10.06 10.17
N LYS A 278 2.00 -9.43 11.34
CA LYS A 278 2.04 -10.06 12.66
C LYS A 278 0.67 -10.59 13.13
N THR A 279 -0.41 -10.27 12.42
CA THR A 279 -1.79 -10.62 12.78
C THR A 279 -2.21 -11.99 12.25
N ILE A 280 -1.75 -12.36 11.04
CA ILE A 280 -1.95 -13.68 10.43
C ILE A 280 -1.01 -14.75 11.03
N ASN A 281 -1.32 -16.04 10.89
CA ASN A 281 -0.44 -17.13 11.37
C ASN A 281 0.79 -17.46 10.48
N PRO A 282 0.72 -17.45 9.12
CA PRO A 282 1.83 -17.79 8.21
C PRO A 282 3.18 -17.16 8.57
N ARG A 283 4.27 -17.91 8.34
CA ARG A 283 5.62 -17.69 8.85
C ARG A 283 6.70 -17.79 7.79
N GLU A 284 7.77 -17.02 7.95
CA GLU A 284 9.01 -17.21 7.22
C GLU A 284 9.81 -18.38 7.83
N ASN A 285 10.05 -19.44 7.06
CA ASN A 285 10.79 -20.63 7.49
C ASN A 285 11.77 -21.14 6.42
N ILE A 286 13.07 -20.94 6.68
CA ILE A 286 14.16 -21.25 5.74
C ILE A 286 14.26 -22.75 5.41
N LEU A 287 13.99 -23.63 6.37
CA LEU A 287 14.04 -25.09 6.14
C LEU A 287 12.91 -25.53 5.20
N VAL A 288 11.74 -24.90 5.30
CA VAL A 288 10.63 -25.10 4.37
C VAL A 288 10.99 -24.53 2.99
N SER A 289 11.63 -23.36 2.88
CA SER A 289 12.08 -22.83 1.58
C SER A 289 13.10 -23.74 0.88
N LEU A 290 13.99 -24.40 1.63
CA LEU A 290 14.93 -25.38 1.10
C LEU A 290 14.23 -26.65 0.58
N GLY A 291 13.27 -27.20 1.34
CA GLY A 291 12.51 -28.39 0.94
C GLY A 291 11.55 -28.11 -0.22
N ALA A 292 10.66 -27.12 -0.04
CA ALA A 292 9.64 -26.69 -0.99
C ALA A 292 10.15 -25.72 -2.06
N VAL A 293 11.46 -25.74 -2.37
CA VAL A 293 12.15 -25.02 -3.47
C VAL A 293 11.89 -23.49 -3.60
N GLY A 294 11.32 -22.86 -2.56
CA GLY A 294 11.01 -21.44 -2.50
C GLY A 294 9.82 -21.07 -1.62
N GLU A 295 8.86 -21.97 -1.36
CA GLU A 295 7.56 -21.58 -0.79
C GLU A 295 7.51 -21.42 0.74
N GLY A 296 8.65 -21.48 1.44
CA GLY A 296 8.73 -21.29 2.89
C GLY A 296 8.72 -19.83 3.37
N PHE A 297 8.70 -18.86 2.46
CA PHE A 297 8.51 -17.43 2.77
C PHE A 297 7.01 -17.11 2.92
N HIS A 298 6.36 -17.82 3.84
CA HIS A 298 4.90 -17.96 3.86
C HIS A 298 4.18 -16.76 4.48
N ASN A 299 4.83 -16.01 5.37
CA ASN A 299 4.30 -14.73 5.88
C ASN A 299 4.26 -13.70 4.76
N TYR A 300 5.33 -13.62 3.95
CA TYR A 300 5.34 -12.78 2.76
C TYR A 300 4.23 -13.17 1.79
N HIS A 301 4.13 -14.47 1.51
CA HIS A 301 3.22 -15.01 0.51
C HIS A 301 1.74 -14.76 0.85
N HIS A 302 1.32 -14.94 2.10
CA HIS A 302 -0.07 -14.64 2.51
C HIS A 302 -0.35 -13.13 2.58
N THR A 303 0.65 -12.30 2.86
CA THR A 303 0.49 -10.83 2.82
C THR A 303 0.37 -10.34 1.37
N PHE A 304 1.11 -10.93 0.42
CA PHE A 304 1.19 -10.50 -0.97
C PHE A 304 0.99 -11.67 -1.97
N PRO A 305 -0.22 -12.29 -2.03
CA PRO A 305 -0.46 -13.51 -2.81
C PRO A 305 -0.37 -13.29 -4.34
N TYR A 306 -0.37 -12.04 -4.80
CA TYR A 306 -0.18 -11.65 -6.20
C TYR A 306 1.30 -11.62 -6.65
N ASP A 307 2.27 -11.81 -5.76
CA ASP A 307 3.69 -11.73 -6.08
C ASP A 307 4.26 -13.03 -6.67
N TYR A 308 4.80 -12.98 -7.90
CA TYR A 308 5.32 -14.16 -8.61
C TYR A 308 6.54 -14.82 -7.97
N SER A 309 7.21 -14.13 -7.06
CA SER A 309 8.32 -14.69 -6.30
C SER A 309 7.83 -15.46 -5.07
N ALA A 310 6.62 -15.20 -4.56
CA ALA A 310 6.16 -15.65 -3.24
C ALA A 310 7.15 -15.31 -2.09
N SER A 311 8.07 -14.35 -2.31
CA SER A 311 9.12 -13.93 -1.40
C SER A 311 9.56 -12.49 -1.73
N GLU A 312 10.09 -11.75 -0.75
CA GLU A 312 10.59 -10.39 -0.98
C GLU A 312 11.78 -10.38 -1.95
N TYR A 313 12.88 -11.06 -1.62
CA TYR A 313 13.99 -11.33 -2.54
C TYR A 313 13.64 -12.39 -3.58
N ARG A 314 14.07 -12.18 -4.84
CA ARG A 314 13.79 -13.09 -5.98
C ARG A 314 14.41 -14.48 -5.84
N TRP A 315 15.74 -14.58 -5.79
CA TRP A 315 16.46 -15.86 -5.89
C TRP A 315 17.06 -16.34 -4.55
N HIS A 316 16.77 -15.65 -3.45
CA HIS A 316 17.27 -16.04 -2.13
C HIS A 316 16.52 -17.28 -1.64
N ILE A 317 17.17 -18.45 -1.70
CA ILE A 317 16.58 -19.74 -1.29
C ILE A 317 15.25 -20.02 -2.01
N ASN A 318 15.16 -19.61 -3.29
CA ASN A 318 13.94 -19.67 -4.09
C ASN A 318 14.26 -20.04 -5.54
N PHE A 319 14.35 -21.35 -5.78
CA PHE A 319 14.65 -21.93 -7.08
C PHE A 319 13.45 -21.81 -8.03
N THR A 320 12.21 -21.84 -7.51
CA THR A 320 10.98 -21.57 -8.28
C THR A 320 11.08 -20.23 -9.04
N THR A 321 11.45 -19.14 -8.36
CA THR A 321 11.57 -17.82 -9.01
C THR A 321 12.69 -17.78 -10.04
N PHE A 322 13.85 -18.40 -9.75
CA PHE A 322 14.95 -18.52 -10.71
C PHE A 322 14.52 -19.26 -11.98
N PHE A 323 13.79 -20.37 -11.85
CA PHE A 323 13.22 -21.10 -12.98
C PHE A 323 12.25 -20.23 -13.81
N ILE A 324 11.29 -19.55 -13.16
CA ILE A 324 10.34 -18.64 -13.84
C ILE A 324 11.09 -17.51 -14.57
N ASP A 325 12.18 -17.01 -13.99
CA ASP A 325 13.03 -15.97 -14.58
C ASP A 325 13.83 -16.46 -15.79
N CYS A 326 14.39 -17.67 -15.74
CA CYS A 326 15.00 -18.31 -16.92
C CYS A 326 13.96 -18.54 -18.03
N MET A 327 12.77 -19.02 -17.68
CA MET A 327 11.67 -19.19 -18.64
C MET A 327 11.20 -17.87 -19.24
N ALA A 328 11.29 -16.76 -18.50
CA ALA A 328 11.00 -15.43 -19.03
C ALA A 328 12.11 -14.88 -19.93
N ALA A 329 13.38 -15.20 -19.64
CA ALA A 329 14.51 -14.81 -20.49
C ALA A 329 14.44 -15.46 -21.89
N ILE A 330 13.99 -16.72 -21.98
CA ILE A 330 13.69 -17.40 -23.26
C ILE A 330 12.28 -17.11 -23.80
N GLY A 331 11.58 -16.11 -23.25
CA GLY A 331 10.28 -15.65 -23.75
C GLY A 331 9.10 -16.60 -23.51
N LEU A 332 9.23 -17.68 -22.74
CA LEU A 332 8.12 -18.58 -22.41
C LEU A 332 7.23 -18.06 -21.27
N ALA A 333 7.77 -17.22 -20.38
CA ALA A 333 7.01 -16.51 -19.34
C ALA A 333 7.07 -14.97 -19.53
N TYR A 334 6.04 -14.27 -19.09
CA TYR A 334 5.93 -12.81 -19.12
C TYR A 334 4.94 -12.33 -18.04
N ASP A 335 4.70 -11.02 -17.93
CA ASP A 335 3.73 -10.44 -16.98
C ASP A 335 3.99 -10.83 -15.50
N ARG A 336 5.27 -10.97 -15.11
CA ARG A 336 5.70 -11.31 -13.74
C ARG A 336 5.40 -10.15 -12.79
N LYS A 337 4.40 -10.30 -11.94
CA LYS A 337 3.96 -9.27 -10.99
C LYS A 337 4.79 -9.35 -9.71
N LYS A 338 5.57 -8.30 -9.40
CA LYS A 338 6.33 -8.18 -8.16
C LYS A 338 5.82 -6.99 -7.37
N ASN A 339 5.55 -7.15 -6.07
CA ASN A 339 5.32 -6.04 -5.17
C ASN A 339 6.61 -5.20 -5.06
N ILE A 340 6.51 -3.91 -5.39
CA ILE A 340 7.64 -2.98 -5.42
C ILE A 340 8.03 -2.54 -4.00
N LEU A 341 7.06 -2.46 -3.07
CA LEU A 341 7.26 -2.01 -1.69
C LEU A 341 8.22 -2.92 -0.91
N SER A 342 8.21 -4.23 -1.21
CA SER A 342 8.99 -5.19 -0.43
C SER A 342 10.50 -4.97 -0.56
N ASN A 343 10.99 -4.70 -1.78
CA ASN A 343 12.42 -4.49 -2.09
C ASN A 343 13.07 -3.33 -1.30
N CYS A 344 12.27 -2.39 -0.76
CA CYS A 344 12.76 -1.30 0.06
C CYS A 344 12.64 -1.57 1.56
N SER A 345 11.65 -2.38 2.00
CA SER A 345 11.28 -2.47 3.40
C SER A 345 12.13 -3.45 4.21
N TYR A 346 12.44 -4.65 3.67
CA TYR A 346 13.04 -5.71 4.48
C TYR A 346 14.58 -5.71 4.46
N ARG A 347 15.17 -5.28 3.35
CA ARG A 347 16.63 -5.12 3.22
C ARG A 347 17.24 -4.11 4.20
N HIS A 348 16.46 -3.17 4.72
CA HIS A 348 16.91 -2.27 5.78
C HIS A 348 16.81 -2.88 7.20
N PHE A 349 15.87 -3.81 7.41
CA PHE A 349 15.65 -4.45 8.71
C PHE A 349 16.77 -5.46 9.02
N LEU A 350 17.07 -6.37 8.10
CA LEU A 350 18.05 -7.45 8.30
C LEU A 350 19.51 -6.97 8.43
N ASP A 351 19.89 -5.91 7.69
CA ASP A 351 21.24 -5.34 7.80
C ASP A 351 21.39 -4.56 9.14
N THR A 352 20.30 -4.04 9.71
CA THR A 352 20.30 -3.39 11.03
C THR A 352 20.47 -4.43 12.16
N GLU A 353 19.64 -5.47 12.17
CA GLU A 353 19.61 -6.50 13.22
C GLU A 353 20.94 -7.27 13.33
N LYS A 354 21.59 -7.55 12.18
CA LYS A 354 22.91 -8.21 12.17
C LYS A 354 24.04 -7.30 12.62
N PHE A 355 23.99 -6.00 12.34
CA PHE A 355 25.01 -5.08 12.83
C PHE A 355 24.94 -4.89 14.35
N THR A 356 23.73 -4.98 14.94
CA THR A 356 23.55 -4.95 16.41
C THR A 356 24.03 -6.21 17.15
N GLN A 357 24.32 -7.32 16.46
CA GLN A 357 24.75 -8.58 17.10
C GLN A 357 26.25 -8.90 16.96
N GLY A 358 27.04 -8.08 16.26
CA GLY A 358 28.51 -8.11 16.37
C GLY A 358 29.26 -9.31 15.78
N TYR A 359 28.63 -10.15 14.96
CA TYR A 359 29.31 -11.29 14.30
C TYR A 359 29.91 -10.91 12.92
N PHE A 360 31.14 -11.40 12.69
CA PHE A 360 32.00 -11.27 11.48
C PHE A 360 32.74 -9.92 11.29
N PRO A 361 34.07 -9.86 11.54
CA PRO A 361 34.86 -8.63 11.43
C PRO A 361 35.43 -8.31 10.03
N ASN A 362 35.19 -9.16 9.02
CA ASN A 362 35.84 -9.05 7.71
C ASN A 362 34.86 -9.19 6.53
N PHE A 363 34.25 -8.08 6.11
CA PHE A 363 33.57 -7.98 4.81
C PHE A 363 33.92 -6.65 4.11
N SER A 364 34.45 -6.73 2.89
CA SER A 364 35.12 -5.59 2.26
C SER A 364 34.19 -4.65 1.47
N ILE A 365 34.41 -3.35 1.65
CA ILE A 365 33.59 -2.21 1.18
C ILE A 365 33.30 -2.25 -0.34
N LEU A 366 34.18 -2.85 -1.14
CA LEU A 366 34.10 -2.87 -2.60
C LEU A 366 32.86 -3.59 -3.17
N ARG A 367 32.31 -4.61 -2.50
CA ARG A 367 31.09 -5.30 -2.98
C ARG A 367 29.81 -4.47 -2.80
N TYR A 368 29.81 -3.48 -1.91
CA TYR A 368 28.66 -2.59 -1.68
C TYR A 368 28.42 -1.67 -2.89
N GLN A 369 29.50 -1.05 -3.41
CA GLN A 369 29.42 -0.09 -4.52
C GLN A 369 28.85 -0.68 -5.82
N HIS A 370 29.14 -1.96 -6.12
CA HIS A 370 28.66 -2.61 -7.35
C HIS A 370 27.15 -2.87 -7.32
N SER A 371 26.58 -3.10 -6.14
CA SER A 371 25.13 -3.30 -5.95
C SER A 371 24.34 -2.00 -6.15
N VAL A 372 24.89 -0.86 -5.71
CA VAL A 372 24.28 0.47 -5.88
C VAL A 372 24.20 0.88 -7.36
N ARG A 373 25.25 0.61 -8.15
CA ARG A 373 25.31 0.99 -9.58
C ARG A 373 24.23 0.32 -10.44
N LEU A 374 23.88 -0.94 -10.16
CA LEU A 374 22.83 -1.66 -10.92
C LEU A 374 21.45 -1.02 -10.70
N CYS A 375 21.15 -0.59 -9.46
CA CYS A 375 19.90 0.08 -9.11
C CYS A 375 19.74 1.43 -9.87
N ALA A 376 20.82 2.21 -9.98
CA ALA A 376 20.82 3.53 -10.61
C ALA A 376 20.52 3.54 -12.13
N SER A 377 20.54 2.39 -12.80
CA SER A 377 20.40 2.30 -14.26
C SER A 377 18.98 2.50 -14.78
N SER A 378 17.95 2.08 -14.03
CA SER A 378 16.54 2.03 -14.50
C SER A 378 15.60 3.05 -13.85
N LEU A 379 15.96 3.62 -12.69
CA LEU A 379 15.05 4.39 -11.83
C LEU A 379 15.06 5.92 -12.08
N ARG A 380 15.08 6.36 -13.35
CA ARG A 380 15.28 7.79 -13.70
C ARG A 380 13.98 8.63 -13.81
N LYS A 381 12.86 8.23 -13.19
CA LYS A 381 11.57 8.97 -13.24
C LYS A 381 10.76 8.84 -11.93
N THR A 382 9.93 9.86 -11.69
CA THR A 382 8.94 10.00 -10.61
C THR A 382 9.53 10.24 -9.21
N LEU A 383 8.88 11.09 -8.39
CA LEU A 383 9.28 11.33 -7.01
C LEU A 383 8.75 10.21 -6.09
N SER A 384 9.37 9.04 -6.18
CA SER A 384 9.22 7.97 -5.17
C SER A 384 10.15 8.23 -3.98
N VAL A 385 9.95 7.49 -2.89
CA VAL A 385 10.70 7.54 -1.61
C VAL A 385 12.22 7.58 -1.83
N ASN A 386 12.69 6.93 -2.90
CA ASN A 386 14.03 7.02 -3.51
C ASN A 386 14.76 8.35 -3.28
N ASN A 387 14.15 9.50 -3.57
CA ASN A 387 14.86 10.79 -3.52
C ASN A 387 15.20 11.21 -2.08
N PHE A 388 14.28 11.00 -1.14
CA PHE A 388 14.51 11.23 0.29
C PHE A 388 15.49 10.21 0.89
N LEU A 389 15.49 8.97 0.38
CA LEU A 389 16.43 7.91 0.80
C LEU A 389 17.87 8.13 0.32
N MET A 390 18.09 8.93 -0.72
CA MET A 390 19.42 9.16 -1.31
C MET A 390 20.19 10.31 -0.66
N THR A 391 19.55 11.16 0.17
CA THR A 391 20.19 12.33 0.78
C THR A 391 20.01 12.45 2.30
N GLY A 392 18.98 11.82 2.88
CA GLY A 392 18.72 11.88 4.33
C GLY A 392 19.75 11.12 5.19
N PRO A 393 20.02 11.54 6.44
CA PRO A 393 20.90 10.81 7.35
C PRO A 393 20.34 9.43 7.75
N LYS A 394 21.22 8.43 7.90
CA LYS A 394 20.87 7.01 8.12
C LYS A 394 19.90 6.72 9.28
N ALA A 395 19.84 7.58 10.29
CA ALA A 395 19.07 7.34 11.51
C ALA A 395 17.54 7.48 11.35
N TYR A 396 17.05 7.93 10.19
CA TYR A 396 15.68 8.48 10.07
C TYR A 396 14.74 7.73 9.11
N LEU A 397 15.13 6.56 8.57
CA LEU A 397 14.32 5.85 7.58
C LEU A 397 12.92 5.44 8.06
N ILE A 398 12.72 5.22 9.36
CA ILE A 398 11.39 4.94 9.96
C ILE A 398 10.36 6.05 9.66
N TYR A 399 10.81 7.28 9.40
CA TYR A 399 9.96 8.42 9.09
C TYR A 399 9.73 8.61 7.58
N SER A 400 10.45 7.90 6.71
CA SER A 400 10.47 8.15 5.25
C SER A 400 9.12 7.96 4.55
N SER A 401 8.28 7.03 5.03
CA SER A 401 6.91 6.84 4.55
C SER A 401 6.01 8.03 4.90
N SER A 402 6.11 8.53 6.13
CA SER A 402 5.35 9.69 6.63
C SER A 402 5.85 11.01 6.04
N VAL A 403 7.14 11.11 5.71
CA VAL A 403 7.71 12.19 4.90
C VAL A 403 7.09 12.18 3.50
N ALA A 404 7.06 11.03 2.82
CA ALA A 404 6.45 10.93 1.49
C ALA A 404 4.94 11.30 1.51
N ALA A 405 4.19 10.78 2.48
CA ALA A 405 2.78 11.10 2.67
C ALA A 405 2.54 12.59 2.99
N GLY A 406 3.39 13.20 3.83
CA GLY A 406 3.30 14.62 4.15
C GLY A 406 3.69 15.54 2.99
N ALA A 407 4.69 15.16 2.19
CA ALA A 407 5.05 15.89 0.97
C ALA A 407 3.91 15.84 -0.06
N GLN A 408 3.30 14.66 -0.26
CA GLN A 408 2.10 14.48 -1.09
C GLN A 408 0.92 15.33 -0.59
N SER A 409 0.64 15.30 0.72
CA SER A 409 -0.41 16.11 1.35
C SER A 409 -0.20 17.62 1.12
N GLY A 410 1.06 18.07 1.16
CA GLY A 410 1.44 19.45 0.79
C GLY A 410 1.11 19.78 -0.67
N ILE A 411 1.35 18.86 -1.60
CA ILE A 411 1.04 19.04 -3.03
C ILE A 411 -0.47 18.95 -3.32
N GLU A 412 -1.23 18.18 -2.56
CA GLU A 412 -2.70 18.16 -2.65
C GLU A 412 -3.34 19.45 -2.13
N GLU A 413 -2.83 20.00 -1.01
CA GLU A 413 -3.23 21.33 -0.55
C GLU A 413 -2.77 22.44 -1.51
N CYS A 414 -1.61 22.27 -2.17
CA CYS A 414 -1.17 23.17 -3.24
C CYS A 414 -2.14 23.20 -4.42
N LYS A 415 -2.61 22.03 -4.89
CA LYS A 415 -3.65 21.92 -5.92
C LYS A 415 -4.95 22.58 -5.47
N TYR A 416 -5.34 22.43 -4.21
CA TYR A 416 -6.52 23.10 -3.65
C TYR A 416 -6.37 24.64 -3.67
N GLN A 417 -5.28 25.17 -3.11
CA GLN A 417 -5.02 26.61 -3.00
C GLN A 417 -4.80 27.31 -4.35
N PHE A 418 -4.55 26.56 -5.44
CA PHE A 418 -4.34 27.09 -6.79
C PHE A 418 -5.36 26.59 -7.83
N ALA A 419 -6.41 25.85 -7.43
CA ALA A 419 -7.41 25.26 -8.33
C ALA A 419 -8.01 26.27 -9.33
N TRP A 420 -8.22 27.51 -8.89
CA TRP A 420 -8.82 28.60 -9.66
C TRP A 420 -7.83 29.65 -10.20
N ASP A 421 -6.52 29.39 -10.12
CA ASP A 421 -5.46 30.31 -10.59
C ASP A 421 -4.80 29.81 -11.87
N ARG A 422 -4.16 30.71 -12.65
CA ARG A 422 -3.66 30.37 -14.01
C ARG A 422 -2.64 29.22 -13.99
N TRP A 423 -1.74 29.22 -13.00
CA TRP A 423 -1.00 28.03 -12.58
C TRP A 423 -1.79 27.31 -11.48
N ASN A 424 -1.87 25.98 -11.56
CA ASN A 424 -2.79 25.15 -10.77
C ASN A 424 -2.11 24.01 -9.98
N CYS A 425 -0.83 24.16 -9.64
CA CYS A 425 0.01 23.12 -9.03
C CYS A 425 -0.03 21.78 -9.80
N PRO A 426 0.41 21.75 -11.08
CA PRO A 426 0.35 20.55 -11.93
C PRO A 426 1.23 19.43 -11.37
N GLU A 427 0.98 18.17 -11.75
CA GLU A 427 1.69 16.98 -11.22
C GLU A 427 3.23 17.03 -11.32
N ARG A 428 3.80 17.85 -12.22
CA ARG A 428 5.25 18.07 -12.29
C ARG A 428 5.81 18.87 -11.11
N ALA A 429 4.99 19.62 -10.38
CA ALA A 429 5.37 20.32 -9.15
C ALA A 429 5.72 19.35 -8.00
N LEU A 430 5.26 18.10 -8.06
CA LEU A 430 5.69 17.02 -7.17
C LEU A 430 7.19 16.68 -7.35
N GLN A 431 7.86 17.14 -8.41
CA GLN A 431 9.23 16.75 -8.75
C GLN A 431 10.32 17.67 -8.16
N LEU A 432 10.21 18.04 -6.88
CA LEU A 432 11.12 18.97 -6.18
C LEU A 432 12.61 18.69 -6.45
N SER A 433 13.04 17.42 -6.42
CA SER A 433 14.46 17.04 -6.51
C SER A 433 14.95 16.64 -7.90
N SER A 434 14.27 17.03 -9.00
CA SER A 434 14.68 16.63 -10.35
C SER A 434 14.97 17.83 -11.27
N HIS A 435 16.10 17.77 -11.99
CA HIS A 435 16.59 18.83 -12.89
C HIS A 435 15.69 19.14 -14.13
N GLY A 436 14.46 18.61 -14.18
CA GLY A 436 13.49 18.81 -15.26
C GLY A 436 12.04 19.08 -14.82
N GLY A 437 11.77 19.24 -13.51
CA GLY A 437 10.43 19.53 -12.98
C GLY A 437 10.11 21.03 -12.94
N LEU A 438 10.77 21.75 -12.03
CA LEU A 438 10.66 23.20 -11.85
C LEU A 438 12.07 23.82 -11.77
N ARG A 439 12.61 24.30 -12.90
CA ARG A 439 13.88 25.07 -12.89
C ARG A 439 13.67 26.54 -12.50
N GLY A 440 12.46 27.05 -12.70
CA GLY A 440 12.14 28.45 -12.48
C GLY A 440 12.19 28.81 -10.99
N ALA A 441 13.04 29.76 -10.62
CA ALA A 441 13.17 30.26 -9.25
C ALA A 441 12.08 31.32 -8.93
N ASN A 442 10.83 31.00 -9.28
CA ASN A 442 9.70 31.91 -9.27
C ASN A 442 8.81 31.75 -8.04
N ARG A 443 7.77 32.59 -7.98
CA ARG A 443 6.84 32.69 -6.84
C ARG A 443 6.03 31.42 -6.58
N GLU A 444 5.69 30.66 -7.63
CA GLU A 444 4.98 29.39 -7.50
C GLU A 444 5.90 28.31 -6.91
N THR A 445 7.14 28.21 -7.39
CA THR A 445 8.17 27.33 -6.81
C THR A 445 8.39 27.65 -5.32
N ALA A 446 8.47 28.92 -4.94
CA ALA A 446 8.62 29.33 -3.54
C ALA A 446 7.48 28.80 -2.63
N PHE A 447 6.24 28.81 -3.10
CA PHE A 447 5.11 28.21 -2.38
C PHE A 447 5.18 26.68 -2.33
N VAL A 448 5.58 26.01 -3.43
CA VAL A 448 5.72 24.54 -3.48
C VAL A 448 6.70 24.03 -2.43
N HIS A 449 7.87 24.65 -2.31
CA HIS A 449 8.86 24.28 -1.30
C HIS A 449 8.32 24.45 0.13
N ALA A 450 7.64 25.58 0.41
CA ALA A 450 7.06 25.86 1.72
C ALA A 450 5.89 24.93 2.10
N ILE A 451 4.96 24.64 1.18
CA ILE A 451 3.81 23.78 1.48
C ILE A 451 4.22 22.30 1.60
N SER A 452 5.24 21.86 0.84
CA SER A 452 5.80 20.51 1.00
C SER A 452 6.57 20.35 2.32
N SER A 453 7.42 21.30 2.72
CA SER A 453 8.12 21.23 4.01
C SER A 453 7.16 21.31 5.20
N ALA A 454 6.09 22.12 5.08
CA ALA A 454 5.00 22.20 6.03
C ALA A 454 4.21 20.89 6.12
N GLY A 455 3.84 20.28 5.00
CA GLY A 455 3.11 19.01 4.97
C GLY A 455 3.89 17.84 5.58
N VAL A 456 5.20 17.76 5.29
CA VAL A 456 6.11 16.81 5.94
C VAL A 456 6.14 17.02 7.45
N MET A 457 6.36 18.26 7.91
CA MET A 457 6.41 18.58 9.34
C MET A 457 5.09 18.28 10.05
N TYR A 458 3.97 18.71 9.47
CA TYR A 458 2.61 18.52 10.00
C TYR A 458 2.29 17.04 10.21
N THR A 459 2.55 16.22 9.19
CA THR A 459 2.27 14.77 9.21
C THR A 459 3.13 14.07 10.26
N LEU A 460 4.42 14.39 10.33
CA LEU A 460 5.32 13.77 11.31
C LEU A 460 4.99 14.14 12.75
N THR A 461 4.65 15.42 13.02
CA THR A 461 4.16 15.82 14.33
C THR A 461 2.84 15.13 14.67
N ARG A 462 1.90 15.01 13.73
CA ARG A 462 0.61 14.37 13.99
C ARG A 462 0.75 12.88 14.29
N ASN A 463 1.54 12.15 13.50
CA ASN A 463 1.79 10.72 13.70
C ASN A 463 2.50 10.47 15.05
N CYS A 464 3.42 11.36 15.44
CA CYS A 464 4.06 11.34 16.76
C CYS A 464 3.05 11.48 17.91
N SER A 465 2.12 12.44 17.84
CA SER A 465 1.07 12.64 18.85
C SER A 465 -0.02 11.56 18.86
N LEU A 466 -0.14 10.76 17.78
CA LEU A 466 -1.04 9.61 17.71
C LEU A 466 -0.43 8.33 18.28
N GLY A 467 0.90 8.30 18.49
CA GLY A 467 1.63 7.11 18.93
C GLY A 467 2.04 6.17 17.79
N ASP A 468 2.11 6.65 16.55
CA ASP A 468 2.54 5.85 15.39
C ASP A 468 4.07 5.59 15.37
N PHE A 469 4.83 6.21 16.28
CA PHE A 469 6.29 6.08 16.40
C PHE A 469 6.72 5.83 17.85
N ASP A 470 7.41 4.71 18.13
CA ASP A 470 7.88 4.38 19.48
C ASP A 470 8.92 5.38 20.05
N ASN A 471 9.62 6.11 19.17
CA ASN A 471 10.76 6.97 19.51
C ASN A 471 10.40 8.43 19.80
N CYS A 472 9.11 8.79 19.80
CA CYS A 472 8.67 10.15 20.13
C CYS A 472 7.24 10.13 20.71
N GLY A 473 6.82 11.26 21.27
CA GLY A 473 5.47 11.43 21.78
C GLY A 473 5.11 12.92 21.92
N CYS A 474 4.07 13.19 22.70
CA CYS A 474 3.58 14.51 23.03
C CYS A 474 4.67 15.46 23.58
N ASP A 475 4.47 16.77 23.42
CA ASP A 475 5.26 17.77 24.14
C ASP A 475 4.77 17.92 25.59
N ASP A 476 5.33 17.11 26.48
CA ASP A 476 5.05 17.13 27.92
C ASP A 476 5.76 18.26 28.68
N SER A 477 6.61 19.09 28.02
CA SER A 477 7.50 20.06 28.70
C SER A 477 6.79 21.12 29.55
N ARG A 478 5.48 21.30 29.35
CA ARG A 478 4.63 22.25 30.08
C ARG A 478 3.58 21.58 30.96
N ASN A 479 3.41 20.26 30.88
CA ASN A 479 2.28 19.58 31.52
C ASN A 479 2.35 19.71 33.05
N GLY A 480 1.19 19.97 33.67
CA GLY A 480 1.05 20.31 35.10
C GLY A 480 1.26 21.78 35.46
N GLN A 481 1.80 22.62 34.56
CA GLN A 481 2.01 24.05 34.84
C GLN A 481 0.70 24.86 34.74
N LEU A 482 0.58 25.92 35.53
CA LEU A 482 -0.51 26.90 35.38
C LEU A 482 -0.33 27.67 34.06
N GLY A 483 -1.36 27.66 33.20
CA GLY A 483 -1.36 28.39 31.94
C GLY A 483 -1.90 29.82 32.04
N GLY A 484 -2.68 30.09 33.08
CA GLY A 484 -3.28 31.38 33.41
C GLY A 484 -4.37 31.21 34.46
N GLN A 485 -5.15 32.26 34.70
CA GLN A 485 -6.31 32.15 35.61
C GLN A 485 -7.31 31.11 35.08
N GLY A 486 -7.72 30.18 35.95
CA GLY A 486 -8.72 29.15 35.65
C GLY A 486 -8.27 28.00 34.73
N TRP A 487 -6.99 27.91 34.34
CA TRP A 487 -6.53 26.82 33.46
C TRP A 487 -5.09 26.35 33.65
N LEU A 488 -4.89 25.06 33.37
CA LEU A 488 -3.63 24.33 33.51
C LEU A 488 -3.24 23.64 32.19
N TRP A 489 -1.94 23.47 31.98
CA TRP A 489 -1.37 22.70 30.88
C TRP A 489 -1.50 21.21 31.14
N GLY A 490 -2.01 20.45 30.16
CA GLY A 490 -2.19 19.01 30.28
C GLY A 490 -2.80 18.39 29.04
N GLY A 491 -2.67 17.07 28.91
CA GLY A 491 -3.02 16.33 27.69
C GLY A 491 -1.86 16.29 26.70
N CYS A 492 -2.12 15.82 25.47
CA CYS A 492 -1.09 15.71 24.45
C CYS A 492 -0.94 17.03 23.69
N SER A 493 0.16 17.76 23.93
CA SER A 493 0.54 18.88 23.05
C SER A 493 1.30 18.36 21.82
N ASP A 494 0.97 18.90 20.65
CA ASP A 494 1.54 18.43 19.37
C ASP A 494 3.04 18.77 19.25
N ASN A 495 3.88 17.73 19.14
CA ASN A 495 5.33 17.84 19.15
C ASN A 495 5.90 18.40 17.82
N VAL A 496 5.81 19.72 17.67
CA VAL A 496 6.38 20.47 16.54
C VAL A 496 7.90 20.65 16.59
N GLY A 497 8.55 20.31 17.71
CA GLY A 497 10.00 20.23 17.78
C GLY A 497 10.53 19.07 16.94
N PHE A 498 9.99 17.88 17.18
CA PHE A 498 10.26 16.67 16.43
C PHE A 498 9.96 16.82 14.92
N GLY A 499 8.75 17.26 14.56
CA GLY A 499 8.34 17.39 13.15
C GLY A 499 9.18 18.40 12.37
N GLU A 500 9.62 19.51 12.98
CA GLU A 500 10.52 20.48 12.36
C GLU A 500 11.90 19.87 12.09
N ALA A 501 12.47 19.16 13.06
CA ALA A 501 13.79 18.54 12.95
C ALA A 501 13.85 17.49 11.84
N ILE A 502 12.87 16.58 11.78
CA ILE A 502 12.82 15.53 10.75
C ILE A 502 12.47 16.14 9.37
N SER A 503 11.53 17.09 9.29
CA SER A 503 11.24 17.81 8.03
C SER A 503 12.48 18.50 7.47
N LYS A 504 13.29 19.12 8.35
CA LYS A 504 14.57 19.71 7.97
C LYS A 504 15.55 18.68 7.41
N GLN A 505 15.75 17.56 8.12
CA GLN A 505 16.70 16.51 7.72
C GLN A 505 16.35 15.81 6.39
N PHE A 506 15.09 15.82 5.98
CA PHE A 506 14.65 15.22 4.71
C PHE A 506 14.49 16.23 3.57
N VAL A 507 13.78 17.35 3.80
CA VAL A 507 13.41 18.28 2.71
C VAL A 507 14.58 19.20 2.35
N ASP A 508 15.36 19.67 3.33
CA ASP A 508 16.54 20.50 3.05
C ASP A 508 17.69 19.65 2.46
N ALA A 509 17.71 18.35 2.73
CA ALA A 509 18.69 17.43 2.14
C ALA A 509 18.47 17.17 0.64
N LEU A 510 17.29 17.49 0.08
CA LEU A 510 17.09 17.47 -1.37
C LEU A 510 17.85 18.63 -2.07
N GLU A 511 18.11 19.73 -1.36
CA GLU A 511 18.80 20.93 -1.86
C GLU A 511 20.33 20.74 -1.89
N THR A 512 20.78 19.80 -2.72
CA THR A 512 22.22 19.49 -2.92
C THR A 512 23.03 20.60 -3.60
N GLY A 513 22.37 21.70 -4.00
CA GLY A 513 23.01 22.86 -4.63
C GLY A 513 23.76 23.77 -3.64
N GLN A 514 24.58 24.65 -4.19
CA GLN A 514 25.24 25.75 -3.47
C GLN A 514 25.07 27.07 -4.24
N ASP A 515 24.04 27.13 -5.09
CA ASP A 515 23.65 28.29 -5.88
C ASP A 515 22.54 29.10 -5.20
N ALA A 516 22.23 30.26 -5.76
CA ALA A 516 21.17 31.14 -5.28
C ALA A 516 19.80 30.44 -5.14
N ARG A 517 19.49 29.48 -6.01
CA ARG A 517 18.22 28.73 -5.99
C ARG A 517 18.16 27.77 -4.80
N ALA A 518 19.23 27.05 -4.49
CA ALA A 518 19.29 26.23 -3.28
C ALA A 518 19.11 27.09 -2.00
N ALA A 519 19.73 28.27 -1.93
CA ALA A 519 19.54 29.19 -0.80
C ALA A 519 18.08 29.70 -0.69
N MET A 520 17.46 30.07 -1.82
CA MET A 520 16.04 30.44 -1.91
C MET A 520 15.12 29.29 -1.48
N ASN A 521 15.38 28.06 -1.93
CA ASN A 521 14.61 26.87 -1.57
C ASN A 521 14.71 26.55 -0.07
N LEU A 522 15.91 26.60 0.50
CA LEU A 522 16.13 26.39 1.94
C LEU A 522 15.41 27.44 2.81
N HIS A 523 15.39 28.71 2.38
CA HIS A 523 14.61 29.76 3.05
C HIS A 523 13.10 29.47 3.01
N ASN A 524 12.58 29.12 1.83
CA ASN A 524 11.16 28.80 1.66
C ASN A 524 10.74 27.51 2.41
N ASN A 525 11.60 26.49 2.43
CA ASN A 525 11.40 25.29 3.26
C ASN A 525 11.27 25.67 4.76
N GLU A 526 12.09 26.59 5.26
CA GLU A 526 12.03 27.05 6.64
C GLU A 526 10.77 27.89 6.91
N ALA A 527 10.38 28.76 5.99
CA ALA A 527 9.13 29.53 6.08
C ALA A 527 7.88 28.61 6.15
N GLY A 528 7.88 27.50 5.41
CA GLY A 528 6.87 26.45 5.52
C GLY A 528 6.78 25.84 6.93
N ARG A 529 7.92 25.43 7.50
CA ARG A 529 7.99 24.89 8.87
C ARG A 529 7.56 25.93 9.92
N LYS A 530 7.94 27.20 9.72
CA LYS A 530 7.54 28.31 10.60
C LYS A 530 6.05 28.68 10.47
N ALA A 531 5.40 28.46 9.32
CA ALA A 531 3.95 28.57 9.18
C ALA A 531 3.20 27.52 10.01
N VAL A 532 3.67 26.26 10.05
CA VAL A 532 3.09 25.22 10.92
C VAL A 532 3.18 25.62 12.41
N LYS A 533 4.34 26.09 12.87
CA LYS A 533 4.50 26.57 14.27
C LYS A 533 3.67 27.82 14.56
N GLY A 534 3.60 28.76 13.62
CA GLY A 534 2.89 30.03 13.77
C GLY A 534 1.36 29.92 13.76
N THR A 535 0.81 28.80 13.29
CA THR A 535 -0.64 28.54 13.20
C THR A 535 -1.17 27.56 14.25
N MET A 536 -0.32 27.07 15.16
CA MET A 536 -0.75 26.24 16.30
C MET A 536 -1.78 26.95 17.17
N LYS A 537 -2.76 26.20 17.66
CA LYS A 537 -3.85 26.70 18.50
C LYS A 537 -3.78 26.08 19.89
N ARG A 538 -4.20 26.84 20.91
CA ARG A 538 -4.43 26.30 22.25
C ARG A 538 -5.84 25.70 22.29
N THR A 539 -5.94 24.38 22.26
CA THR A 539 -7.19 23.65 22.48
C THR A 539 -7.39 23.43 23.98
N CYS A 540 -8.63 23.52 24.47
CA CYS A 540 -8.98 23.36 25.88
C CYS A 540 -10.17 22.41 26.06
N LYS A 541 -10.18 21.68 27.17
CA LYS A 541 -11.30 20.86 27.64
C LYS A 541 -11.74 21.34 29.01
N CYS A 542 -13.04 21.59 29.16
CA CYS A 542 -13.64 22.06 30.41
C CYS A 542 -13.97 20.88 31.33
N HIS A 543 -13.68 21.04 32.62
CA HIS A 543 -13.71 19.99 33.65
C HIS A 543 -14.41 20.43 34.95
N GLY A 544 -14.93 21.66 35.02
CA GLY A 544 -15.70 22.15 36.15
C GLY A 544 -17.06 21.46 36.31
N VAL A 545 -17.72 21.74 37.43
CA VAL A 545 -19.03 21.18 37.79
C VAL A 545 -20.03 21.33 36.64
N SER A 546 -20.76 20.25 36.33
CA SER A 546 -21.71 20.16 35.20
C SER A 546 -21.11 20.47 33.81
N GLY A 547 -19.79 20.32 33.64
CA GLY A 547 -19.09 20.61 32.37
C GLY A 547 -18.70 22.07 32.19
N SER A 548 -18.80 22.89 33.24
CA SER A 548 -18.42 24.31 33.19
C SER A 548 -16.91 24.53 33.00
N CYS A 549 -16.54 25.66 32.40
CA CYS A 549 -15.15 26.02 32.12
C CYS A 549 -14.45 26.78 33.27
N THR A 550 -14.95 26.63 34.51
CA THR A 550 -14.34 27.20 35.74
C THR A 550 -12.98 26.56 36.06
N THR A 551 -12.79 25.31 35.65
CA THR A 551 -11.49 24.65 35.54
C THR A 551 -11.41 24.02 34.16
N GLN A 552 -10.32 24.27 33.43
CA GLN A 552 -10.09 23.67 32.12
C GLN A 552 -8.62 23.26 31.96
N THR A 553 -8.40 22.19 31.19
CA THR A 553 -7.09 21.67 30.84
C THR A 553 -6.83 21.97 29.37
N CYS A 554 -5.66 22.51 29.03
CA CYS A 554 -5.35 22.91 27.66
C CYS A 554 -3.99 22.40 27.18
N TRP A 555 -3.89 22.18 25.88
CA TRP A 555 -2.70 21.74 25.16
C TRP A 555 -2.51 22.57 23.88
N LEU A 556 -1.31 22.55 23.30
CA LEU A 556 -1.09 23.09 21.95
C LEU A 556 -1.42 22.03 20.91
N GLN A 557 -2.17 22.41 19.87
CA GLN A 557 -2.60 21.52 18.82
C GLN A 557 -2.34 22.13 17.44
N LEU A 558 -2.01 21.29 16.48
CA LEU A 558 -2.01 21.66 15.06
C LEU A 558 -3.43 22.07 14.63
N PRO A 559 -3.58 23.11 13.79
CA PRO A 559 -4.85 23.43 13.15
C PRO A 559 -5.18 22.39 12.07
N GLU A 560 -6.32 22.54 11.39
CA GLU A 560 -6.54 21.83 10.12
C GLU A 560 -5.48 22.26 9.09
N PHE A 561 -4.89 21.33 8.33
CA PHE A 561 -3.80 21.65 7.38
C PHE A 561 -4.22 22.68 6.32
N ARG A 562 -5.52 22.76 6.02
CA ARG A 562 -6.17 23.81 5.21
C ARG A 562 -5.87 25.23 5.69
N GLU A 563 -5.72 25.44 7.00
CA GLU A 563 -5.37 26.75 7.57
C GLU A 563 -3.89 27.10 7.35
N VAL A 564 -3.00 26.10 7.42
CA VAL A 564 -1.58 26.27 7.08
C VAL A 564 -1.44 26.61 5.58
N GLY A 565 -2.18 25.90 4.72
CA GLY A 565 -2.26 26.18 3.28
C GLY A 565 -2.77 27.58 2.97
N ALA A 566 -3.82 28.04 3.67
CA ALA A 566 -4.35 29.40 3.52
C ALA A 566 -3.34 30.46 3.98
N HIS A 567 -2.68 30.27 5.13
CA HIS A 567 -1.68 31.21 5.63
C HIS A 567 -0.45 31.30 4.70
N LEU A 568 0.02 30.17 4.17
CA LEU A 568 1.07 30.15 3.15
C LEU A 568 0.61 30.80 1.82
N LYS A 569 -0.69 30.76 1.49
CA LYS A 569 -1.24 31.45 0.31
C LYS A 569 -1.22 32.97 0.49
N GLU A 570 -1.48 33.48 1.69
CA GLU A 570 -1.26 34.90 2.03
C GLU A 570 0.22 35.28 1.84
N LYS A 571 1.15 34.45 2.34
CA LYS A 571 2.59 34.66 2.16
C LYS A 571 3.04 34.58 0.69
N TYR A 572 2.41 33.75 -0.14
CA TYR A 572 2.63 33.73 -1.59
C TYR A 572 2.22 35.06 -2.26
N HIS A 573 1.10 35.66 -1.84
CA HIS A 573 0.68 36.96 -2.36
C HIS A 573 1.63 38.09 -1.94
N ALA A 574 2.17 38.04 -0.71
CA ALA A 574 3.14 39.01 -0.19
C ALA A 574 4.62 38.69 -0.54
N ALA A 575 4.90 37.61 -1.29
CA ALA A 575 6.26 37.12 -1.52
C ALA A 575 7.19 38.17 -2.14
N LEU A 576 8.43 38.21 -1.64
CA LEU A 576 9.46 39.18 -2.02
C LEU A 576 10.29 38.67 -3.20
N LYS A 577 10.60 39.56 -4.14
CA LYS A 577 11.63 39.30 -5.16
C LYS A 577 13.00 39.73 -4.59
N VAL A 578 14.02 38.90 -4.80
CA VAL A 578 15.40 39.15 -4.35
C VAL A 578 16.32 39.22 -5.56
N ASP A 579 16.65 40.44 -5.98
CA ASP A 579 17.59 40.66 -7.07
C ASP A 579 19.04 40.53 -6.55
N LEU A 580 19.74 39.48 -7.01
CA LEU A 580 21.14 39.23 -6.62
C LEU A 580 22.10 39.93 -7.59
N LEU A 581 23.10 40.63 -7.04
CA LEU A 581 24.05 41.43 -7.81
C LEU A 581 24.81 40.59 -8.86
N GLN A 582 24.73 41.03 -10.12
CA GLN A 582 25.46 40.41 -11.24
C GLN A 582 26.97 40.49 -10.98
N GLY A 583 27.61 39.34 -10.79
CA GLY A 583 29.03 39.23 -10.45
C GLY A 583 29.35 38.11 -9.46
N ALA A 584 28.37 37.63 -8.71
CA ALA A 584 28.51 36.48 -7.80
C ALA A 584 28.63 35.13 -8.56
N GLY A 585 29.79 34.91 -9.19
CA GLY A 585 30.19 33.59 -9.68
C GLY A 585 30.44 32.59 -8.54
N ASN A 586 30.81 31.35 -8.87
CA ASN A 586 30.98 30.23 -7.92
C ASN A 586 32.04 30.44 -6.80
N SER A 587 32.75 31.57 -6.79
CA SER A 587 33.74 32.01 -5.81
C SER A 587 33.19 32.08 -4.38
N ALA A 588 34.01 31.73 -3.38
CA ALA A 588 33.60 31.70 -1.97
C ALA A 588 33.01 33.03 -1.45
N ALA A 589 33.59 34.17 -1.85
CA ALA A 589 33.10 35.50 -1.47
C ALA A 589 31.67 35.78 -1.95
N GLY A 590 31.32 35.34 -3.17
CA GLY A 590 29.96 35.48 -3.71
C GLY A 590 28.93 34.68 -2.93
N ARG A 591 29.30 33.48 -2.46
CA ARG A 591 28.43 32.63 -1.63
C ARG A 591 28.14 33.26 -0.25
N GLY A 592 29.13 33.94 0.33
CA GLY A 592 28.95 34.71 1.58
C GLY A 592 27.88 35.80 1.42
N ALA A 593 28.05 36.68 0.42
CA ALA A 593 27.10 37.76 0.15
C ALA A 593 25.66 37.27 -0.12
N ILE A 594 25.50 36.14 -0.83
CA ILE A 594 24.19 35.52 -1.05
C ILE A 594 23.59 35.04 0.29
N ALA A 595 24.36 34.34 1.12
CA ALA A 595 23.89 33.85 2.42
C ALA A 595 23.51 34.99 3.38
N ASP A 596 24.29 36.07 3.41
CA ASP A 596 24.01 37.26 4.24
C ASP A 596 22.81 38.05 3.73
N THR A 597 22.56 38.08 2.42
CA THR A 597 21.33 38.63 1.84
C THR A 597 20.10 37.87 2.36
N PHE A 598 20.08 36.54 2.28
CA PHE A 598 18.95 35.75 2.81
C PHE A 598 18.81 35.83 4.34
N ARG A 599 19.91 35.95 5.10
CA ARG A 599 19.87 36.17 6.56
C ARG A 599 19.19 37.49 6.97
N SER A 600 19.20 38.51 6.11
CA SER A 600 18.50 39.78 6.36
C SER A 600 16.98 39.70 6.21
N ILE A 601 16.48 38.64 5.55
CA ILE A 601 15.05 38.45 5.25
C ILE A 601 14.42 37.59 6.36
N SER A 602 13.22 37.97 6.81
CA SER A 602 12.50 37.21 7.83
C SER A 602 12.14 35.80 7.34
N THR A 603 12.45 34.79 8.14
CA THR A 603 12.14 33.35 7.89
C THR A 603 10.64 33.01 8.01
N ARG A 604 9.78 34.02 7.91
CA ARG A 604 8.30 33.91 7.80
C ARG A 604 7.77 34.40 6.45
N GLU A 605 8.58 35.05 5.63
CA GLU A 605 8.21 35.52 4.30
C GLU A 605 8.75 34.58 3.21
N LEU A 606 8.00 34.43 2.11
CA LEU A 606 8.46 33.68 0.94
C LEU A 606 9.28 34.57 0.00
N VAL A 607 10.29 33.98 -0.64
CA VAL A 607 11.26 34.66 -1.50
C VAL A 607 11.34 34.01 -2.89
N HIS A 608 11.44 34.83 -3.94
CA HIS A 608 11.69 34.37 -5.31
C HIS A 608 12.79 35.21 -5.99
N LEU A 609 13.44 34.66 -7.01
CA LEU A 609 14.52 35.30 -7.77
C LEU A 609 14.06 35.71 -9.18
N GLU A 610 13.26 34.86 -9.81
CA GLU A 610 12.77 35.01 -11.19
C GLU A 610 11.30 35.47 -11.19
N ASP A 611 10.90 36.21 -12.22
CA ASP A 611 9.50 36.57 -12.42
C ASP A 611 8.69 35.39 -12.97
N SER A 612 7.42 35.28 -12.60
CA SER A 612 6.55 34.18 -13.05
C SER A 612 6.18 34.34 -14.54
N PRO A 613 6.28 33.28 -15.36
CA PRO A 613 5.93 33.33 -16.79
C PRO A 613 4.42 33.47 -17.00
N ASP A 614 3.99 33.85 -18.21
CA ASP A 614 2.56 33.90 -18.51
C ASP A 614 1.94 32.50 -18.65
N TYR A 615 1.29 32.08 -17.56
CA TYR A 615 0.55 30.83 -17.45
C TYR A 615 -0.72 30.74 -18.30
N CYS A 616 -1.14 31.79 -19.03
CA CYS A 616 -2.22 31.68 -20.02
C CYS A 616 -1.85 30.72 -21.17
N LEU A 617 -0.59 30.74 -21.61
CA LEU A 617 -0.14 30.06 -22.82
C LEU A 617 0.38 28.64 -22.56
N GLU A 618 0.19 27.73 -23.51
CA GLU A 618 0.87 26.43 -23.50
C GLU A 618 2.36 26.64 -23.81
N ASN A 619 3.25 26.13 -22.96
CA ASN A 619 4.69 26.13 -23.19
C ASN A 619 5.28 24.76 -22.82
N LYS A 620 5.53 23.93 -23.84
CA LYS A 620 5.96 22.55 -23.70
C LYS A 620 7.37 22.38 -23.11
N THR A 621 8.25 23.37 -23.27
CA THR A 621 9.62 23.31 -22.70
C THR A 621 9.64 23.71 -21.22
N LEU A 622 8.77 24.64 -20.81
CA LEU A 622 8.54 24.96 -19.39
C LEU A 622 7.50 24.04 -18.71
N GLY A 623 6.87 23.13 -19.46
CA GLY A 623 5.86 22.19 -18.94
C GLY A 623 4.51 22.83 -18.61
N LEU A 624 4.23 24.04 -19.12
CA LEU A 624 2.98 24.76 -18.89
C LEU A 624 1.92 24.29 -19.89
N LEU A 625 0.72 23.97 -19.40
CA LEU A 625 -0.40 23.48 -20.21
C LEU A 625 -1.32 24.61 -20.75
N GLY A 626 -1.09 25.85 -20.31
CA GLY A 626 -2.00 26.98 -20.55
C GLY A 626 -3.29 26.91 -19.74
N THR A 627 -4.23 27.83 -20.01
CA THR A 627 -5.55 27.88 -19.35
C THR A 627 -6.70 27.29 -20.17
N GLU A 628 -6.45 26.84 -21.40
CA GLU A 628 -7.45 26.22 -22.27
C GLU A 628 -8.02 24.92 -21.70
N GLY A 629 -9.31 24.68 -21.91
CA GLY A 629 -10.02 23.49 -21.43
C GLY A 629 -10.29 23.43 -19.92
N ARG A 630 -9.82 24.40 -19.14
CA ARG A 630 -10.00 24.42 -17.67
C ARG A 630 -11.39 24.87 -17.24
N GLU A 631 -11.91 24.25 -16.19
CA GLU A 631 -13.16 24.65 -15.53
C GLU A 631 -12.99 25.97 -14.77
N CYS A 632 -14.05 26.78 -14.73
CA CYS A 632 -14.09 28.05 -14.02
C CYS A 632 -15.48 28.31 -13.40
N LEU A 633 -15.54 29.24 -12.44
CA LEU A 633 -16.75 29.57 -11.68
C LEU A 633 -17.27 30.98 -12.00
N ARG A 634 -18.53 31.06 -12.44
CA ARG A 634 -19.22 32.32 -12.81
C ARG A 634 -20.45 32.63 -11.93
N ARG A 635 -21.13 31.61 -11.40
CA ARG A 635 -22.36 31.74 -10.61
C ARG A 635 -22.41 30.69 -9.50
N GLY A 636 -22.72 31.10 -8.28
CA GLY A 636 -22.92 30.22 -7.12
C GLY A 636 -23.16 31.01 -5.84
N ARG A 637 -24.07 30.55 -4.97
CA ARG A 637 -24.50 31.32 -3.78
C ARG A 637 -23.41 31.42 -2.70
N ALA A 638 -22.62 30.37 -2.50
CA ALA A 638 -21.60 30.28 -1.47
C ALA A 638 -20.17 30.68 -1.91
N LEU A 639 -19.98 31.13 -3.16
CA LEU A 639 -18.65 31.39 -3.71
C LEU A 639 -18.03 32.69 -3.17
N GLY A 640 -16.73 32.66 -2.91
CA GLY A 640 -15.92 33.83 -2.52
C GLY A 640 -15.63 34.79 -3.67
N ARG A 641 -15.13 36.00 -3.34
CA ARG A 641 -14.81 37.06 -4.33
C ARG A 641 -13.77 36.61 -5.36
N TRP A 642 -12.80 35.79 -4.96
CA TRP A 642 -11.73 35.27 -5.82
C TRP A 642 -12.24 34.24 -6.85
N GLU A 643 -13.12 33.35 -6.40
CA GLU A 643 -13.73 32.27 -7.19
C GLU A 643 -14.70 32.80 -8.24
N ARG A 644 -15.59 33.73 -7.87
CA ARG A 644 -16.53 34.39 -8.80
C ARG A 644 -15.83 35.15 -9.95
N ARG A 645 -14.54 35.46 -9.80
CA ARG A 645 -13.71 36.11 -10.84
C ARG A 645 -12.84 35.13 -11.62
N SER A 646 -12.86 33.83 -11.30
CA SER A 646 -12.02 32.81 -11.95
C SER A 646 -12.23 32.73 -13.47
N CYS A 647 -13.47 32.72 -13.98
CA CYS A 647 -13.72 32.72 -15.43
C CYS A 647 -13.16 33.96 -16.15
N ARG A 648 -13.05 35.10 -15.45
CA ARG A 648 -12.36 36.27 -16.00
C ARG A 648 -10.84 36.06 -15.97
N ARG A 649 -10.27 35.70 -14.82
CA ARG A 649 -8.81 35.53 -14.62
C ARG A 649 -8.18 34.41 -15.46
N LEU A 650 -8.91 33.32 -15.68
CA LEU A 650 -8.49 32.12 -16.41
C LEU A 650 -8.77 32.20 -17.90
N CYS A 651 -9.95 32.72 -18.30
CA CYS A 651 -10.35 32.75 -19.70
C CYS A 651 -10.20 34.16 -20.30
N GLY A 652 -11.01 35.13 -19.84
CA GLY A 652 -11.10 36.45 -20.46
C GLY A 652 -9.80 37.25 -20.46
N ASP A 653 -9.14 37.35 -19.30
CA ASP A 653 -7.84 38.02 -19.14
C ASP A 653 -6.67 37.21 -19.79
N CYS A 654 -6.96 36.06 -20.42
CA CYS A 654 -6.06 35.23 -21.24
C CYS A 654 -6.49 35.18 -22.72
N GLY A 655 -7.48 35.98 -23.16
CA GLY A 655 -7.97 35.98 -24.55
C GLY A 655 -8.86 34.78 -24.94
N LEU A 656 -9.29 33.96 -23.97
CA LEU A 656 -10.14 32.79 -24.18
C LEU A 656 -11.62 33.09 -23.88
N ALA A 657 -12.52 32.48 -24.66
CA ALA A 657 -13.96 32.55 -24.46
C ALA A 657 -14.42 31.61 -23.33
N VAL A 658 -15.49 31.98 -22.63
CA VAL A 658 -16.12 31.15 -21.59
C VAL A 658 -17.23 30.32 -22.22
N GLU A 659 -16.98 29.04 -22.43
CA GLU A 659 -17.95 28.07 -22.92
C GLU A 659 -18.88 27.60 -21.79
N GLU A 660 -20.18 27.45 -22.05
CA GLU A 660 -21.14 26.88 -21.10
C GLU A 660 -21.43 25.41 -21.44
N ARG A 661 -21.02 24.47 -20.57
CA ARG A 661 -21.30 23.03 -20.74
C ARG A 661 -22.29 22.55 -19.69
N ARG A 662 -23.39 21.94 -20.14
CA ARG A 662 -24.36 21.25 -19.27
C ARG A 662 -23.85 19.85 -18.96
N ALA A 663 -23.48 19.60 -17.71
CA ALA A 663 -23.06 18.29 -17.22
C ALA A 663 -24.17 17.64 -16.37
N GLU A 664 -24.30 16.31 -16.44
CA GLU A 664 -25.11 15.55 -15.49
C GLU A 664 -24.19 15.02 -14.39
N THR A 665 -24.28 15.61 -13.20
CA THR A 665 -23.55 15.14 -12.01
C THR A 665 -24.44 14.23 -11.19
N VAL A 666 -23.97 13.03 -10.87
CA VAL A 666 -24.60 12.14 -9.88
C VAL A 666 -24.11 12.56 -8.49
N SER A 667 -25.03 12.71 -7.54
CA SER A 667 -24.73 13.08 -6.16
C SER A 667 -25.66 12.39 -5.19
N SER A 668 -25.13 11.90 -4.07
CA SER A 668 -25.90 11.36 -2.96
C SER A 668 -26.94 12.38 -2.48
N CYS A 669 -28.20 11.95 -2.38
CA CYS A 669 -29.34 12.75 -1.97
C CYS A 669 -30.29 11.95 -1.09
N ASN A 670 -31.32 12.61 -0.54
CA ASN A 670 -32.39 11.98 0.23
C ASN A 670 -31.89 11.06 1.36
N CYS A 671 -30.69 11.35 1.88
CA CYS A 671 -29.97 10.51 2.82
C CYS A 671 -30.75 10.34 4.13
N LYS A 672 -31.19 9.11 4.41
CA LYS A 672 -31.89 8.74 5.64
C LYS A 672 -30.92 8.01 6.57
N PHE A 673 -30.81 8.50 7.80
CA PHE A 673 -30.15 7.79 8.88
C PHE A 673 -31.08 6.67 9.36
N HIS A 674 -30.65 5.43 9.24
CA HIS A 674 -31.28 4.28 9.87
C HIS A 674 -30.66 4.11 11.26
N TRP A 675 -31.51 3.87 12.27
CA TRP A 675 -31.16 3.83 13.70
C TRP A 675 -30.38 2.57 14.14
N CYS A 676 -29.49 2.11 13.25
CA CYS A 676 -28.56 0.99 13.37
C CYS A 676 -27.20 1.38 12.76
N CYS A 677 -26.80 2.65 12.91
CA CYS A 677 -25.53 3.24 12.45
C CYS A 677 -25.28 3.25 10.92
N ALA A 678 -26.33 3.21 10.09
CA ALA A 678 -26.20 3.23 8.63
C ALA A 678 -26.93 4.42 8.00
N VAL A 679 -26.25 5.20 7.15
CA VAL A 679 -26.88 6.22 6.30
C VAL A 679 -27.14 5.62 4.93
N ARG A 680 -28.41 5.59 4.49
CA ARG A 680 -28.77 5.20 3.11
C ARG A 680 -29.14 6.43 2.32
N CYS A 681 -28.39 6.69 1.24
CA CYS A 681 -28.65 7.77 0.29
C CYS A 681 -29.14 7.21 -1.04
N GLU A 682 -30.00 7.98 -1.71
CA GLU A 682 -30.37 7.76 -3.10
C GLU A 682 -29.34 8.47 -4.02
N GLN A 683 -29.17 8.00 -5.25
CA GLN A 683 -28.32 8.69 -6.24
C GLN A 683 -29.16 9.63 -7.11
N CYS A 684 -29.22 10.92 -6.74
CA CYS A 684 -29.86 11.92 -7.58
C CYS A 684 -28.94 12.30 -8.75
N ARG A 685 -29.51 12.30 -9.95
CA ARG A 685 -28.88 12.94 -11.11
C ARG A 685 -29.29 14.41 -11.14
N ARG A 686 -28.31 15.31 -11.08
CA ARG A 686 -28.53 16.76 -11.19
C ARG A 686 -27.84 17.29 -12.43
N ARG A 687 -28.61 17.93 -13.32
CA ARG A 687 -28.04 18.76 -14.39
C ARG A 687 -27.46 20.02 -13.77
N VAL A 688 -26.16 20.23 -13.98
CA VAL A 688 -25.41 21.41 -13.51
C VAL A 688 -24.75 22.10 -14.70
N THR A 689 -24.78 23.43 -14.69
CA THR A 689 -24.02 24.25 -15.62
C THR A 689 -22.59 24.38 -15.10
N LYS A 690 -21.63 23.88 -15.87
CA LYS A 690 -20.19 24.14 -15.69
C LYS A 690 -19.72 25.13 -16.77
N TYR A 691 -18.68 25.89 -16.48
CA TYR A 691 -18.08 26.85 -17.41
C TYR A 691 -16.62 26.46 -17.68
N PHE A 692 -16.17 26.56 -18.93
CA PHE A 692 -14.82 26.16 -19.34
C PHE A 692 -14.16 27.25 -20.19
N CYS A 693 -12.84 27.37 -20.12
CA CYS A 693 -12.09 28.22 -21.04
C CYS A 693 -11.92 27.54 -22.40
N SER A 694 -12.18 28.25 -23.48
CA SER A 694 -12.15 27.76 -24.86
C SER A 694 -11.50 28.79 -25.79
N ARG A 695 -10.86 28.36 -26.89
CA ARG A 695 -10.58 29.31 -27.98
C ARG A 695 -11.90 29.80 -28.56
N ALA A 696 -11.97 31.09 -28.89
CA ALA A 696 -13.09 31.63 -29.64
C ALA A 696 -13.09 31.01 -31.05
N ASP A 697 -14.05 30.14 -31.33
CA ASP A 697 -14.27 29.62 -32.69
C ASP A 697 -14.53 30.80 -33.63
N ARG A 698 -13.75 30.90 -34.72
CA ARG A 698 -14.22 31.68 -35.88
C ARG A 698 -15.50 31.02 -36.37
N PRO A 699 -16.60 31.76 -36.58
CA PRO A 699 -17.91 31.17 -36.80
C PRO A 699 -17.91 30.24 -38.02
N ARG A 700 -18.16 28.95 -37.79
CA ARG A 700 -18.40 27.98 -38.86
C ARG A 700 -19.72 28.32 -39.54
N GLY A 701 -19.71 28.47 -40.86
CA GLY A 701 -20.94 28.64 -41.64
C GLY A 701 -21.39 30.07 -41.90
N GLY A 702 -20.46 30.99 -42.17
CA GLY A 702 -20.79 32.07 -43.11
C GLY A 702 -21.03 31.46 -44.49
N ALA A 703 -22.19 31.69 -45.11
CA ALA A 703 -22.52 31.13 -46.41
C ALA A 703 -21.55 31.61 -47.49
N ALA A 704 -21.20 30.74 -48.44
CA ALA A 704 -20.39 31.11 -49.59
C ALA A 704 -21.17 32.10 -50.46
N HIS A 705 -20.71 33.35 -50.53
CA HIS A 705 -21.31 34.35 -51.40
C HIS A 705 -20.78 34.15 -52.82
N GLU A 706 -21.65 33.74 -53.74
CA GLU A 706 -21.25 33.60 -55.15
C GLU A 706 -20.84 34.96 -55.75
N PRO A 707 -19.82 35.00 -56.62
CA PRO A 707 -19.47 36.19 -57.39
C PRO A 707 -20.46 36.35 -58.55
N GLY A 708 -21.52 37.14 -58.32
CA GLY A 708 -22.59 37.35 -59.30
C GLY A 708 -22.09 37.95 -60.62
N ARG A 709 -22.22 37.18 -61.71
CA ARG A 709 -22.18 37.72 -63.07
C ARG A 709 -23.45 38.57 -63.30
N LYS A 710 -23.25 39.86 -63.58
CA LYS A 710 -24.30 40.71 -64.17
C LYS A 710 -24.32 40.55 -65.70
N PRO A 711 -25.49 40.72 -66.34
CA PRO A 711 -25.58 41.52 -67.56
C PRO A 711 -25.42 43.02 -67.22
#